data_AF-A0AB34FQL3-F1
#
_entry.id   AF-A0AB34FQL3-F1
#
_cell.length_a   1.000
_cell.length_b   1.000
_cell.length_c   1.000
_cell.angle_alpha   90.00
_cell.angle_beta   90.00
_cell.angle_gamma   90.00
#
_symmetry.space_group_name_H-M   'P 1'
#
loop_
_entity.id
_entity.type
_entity.pdbx_description
1 polymer ?
#
loop_
_entity_poly.entity_id
_entity_poly.type
_entity_poly.pdbx_seq_one_letter_code
_entity_poly.pdbx_strand_id
1 'polypeptide(L)'
;MATTTSTTTTTTSRAPVVAAAESTASIETKRLAVSDHEYAGLDQEWRSLWNEYGSSMVRADEVTIEQYRLDPAKYSFTYPTYPGPDVFHVEDRSVPVTHPSGEIAVRVYSPEGPGPFPVHLNFHGGGWVLGGLKSEAAWCRHICNKSNIKVIDVDYRMGPEFRFPAAIYDCWDATIANAASLNIDPSSVSFGGLSAGGHMSAVLAHFARDEAVDIKLHLMIVPATDMRYCSTKIGKLTPENCPYESARLFADLPWGPLGREQWFLKYWLGDDADEQDRILNEEWIMTPVLAPRMSGLSPAHIVTAEFDLERDEGEAYGRMLEQAGNQVTMKRAGIIGLDVALVLAERGYGKNITVIAEHLPGDTAVDYTSPWAGCNFSAISGSDANALRWDKLGYSHLSKLASDRPEETFVRRTESIELWDEDVPHHKIKEMSEYLEDFRVLPQDELPKGVKFAIGFTTLTINAPLHMQFLQRKLQDRYGVQFVRQKLPSIQAAFSNPATRIVFNCTGNAARTLAGVEDAKCYPTRGQVLLTRAPHVQTNIMRHGKGYETYVIPRPDSNGNVVLGGFMQKGVDDGSTYSYETESIVDRTTKLSPELGQSEYEVLASFAGMRPSREGGARVERDEVAVAGQKRLLVHNYGAGGTGFQAGYGMAVDAVKSVEDVLRELRGASPRPRL
;
A
#
# COMPACT_ATOMS: atom_id res chain seq x y z
N MET A 1 2.67 32.33 91.66
CA MET A 1 1.80 33.52 91.79
C MET A 1 0.78 33.47 90.66
N ALA A 2 -0.48 33.86 90.89
CA ALA A 2 -1.61 33.94 89.94
C ALA A 2 -1.92 32.66 89.11
N THR A 3 -3.05 31.93 89.24
CA THR A 3 -4.47 32.29 88.94
C THR A 3 -4.68 32.77 87.50
N THR A 4 -5.57 32.25 86.65
CA THR A 4 -6.88 31.55 86.82
C THR A 4 -7.06 30.46 85.73
N THR A 5 -7.60 29.25 85.95
CA THR A 5 -9.05 28.85 86.04
C THR A 5 -9.96 29.39 84.91
N SER A 6 -10.83 28.60 84.25
CA SER A 6 -11.12 27.14 84.32
C SER A 6 -12.04 26.65 83.17
N THR A 7 -12.20 25.31 83.01
CA THR A 7 -13.42 24.55 82.61
C THR A 7 -14.23 24.96 81.35
N THR A 8 -14.62 24.08 80.41
CA THR A 8 -14.65 22.58 80.37
C THR A 8 -14.45 22.11 78.89
N THR A 9 -14.86 20.96 78.32
CA THR A 9 -15.84 19.89 78.65
C THR A 9 -15.42 18.52 78.05
N THR A 10 -16.23 17.48 78.27
CA THR A 10 -15.95 16.05 78.02
C THR A 10 -16.45 15.49 76.67
N THR A 11 -15.57 14.73 75.98
CA THR A 11 -15.78 13.40 75.31
C THR A 11 -17.08 13.10 74.53
N THR A 12 -17.02 12.43 73.38
CA THR A 12 -16.72 10.98 73.28
C THR A 12 -16.53 10.47 71.84
N SER A 13 -15.77 9.37 71.66
CA SER A 13 -15.81 8.43 70.51
C SER A 13 -15.31 8.98 69.14
N ARG A 14 -14.53 8.27 68.32
CA ARG A 14 -14.23 6.82 68.23
C ARG A 14 -12.86 6.58 67.55
N ALA A 15 -12.11 5.57 68.02
CA ALA A 15 -10.97 4.86 67.39
C ALA A 15 -9.90 5.63 66.54
N PRO A 16 -8.59 5.48 66.82
CA PRO A 16 -7.53 6.14 66.04
C PRO A 16 -7.28 5.48 64.68
N VAL A 17 -6.92 6.29 63.69
CA VAL A 17 -6.38 5.83 62.40
C VAL A 17 -4.94 5.34 62.63
N VAL A 18 -4.66 4.09 62.28
CA VAL A 18 -3.29 3.56 62.17
C VAL A 18 -2.75 3.94 60.79
N ALA A 19 -1.50 4.40 60.71
CA ALA A 19 -0.87 4.78 59.45
C ALA A 19 -0.79 3.57 58.51
N ALA A 20 -1.38 3.69 57.33
CA ALA A 20 -1.16 2.76 56.22
C ALA A 20 0.13 3.12 55.49
N ALA A 21 0.84 2.09 55.00
CA ALA A 21 2.09 2.25 54.27
C ALA A 21 1.87 2.85 52.86
N GLU A 22 2.98 3.20 52.22
CA GLU A 22 3.06 3.77 50.87
C GLU A 22 2.22 2.95 49.88
N SER A 23 1.11 3.53 49.41
CA SER A 23 0.16 2.83 48.54
C SER A 23 0.68 2.81 47.10
N THR A 24 1.21 1.66 46.70
CA THR A 24 1.14 1.09 45.33
C THR A 24 1.31 2.07 44.17
N ALA A 25 2.46 1.99 43.48
CA ALA A 25 2.63 2.60 42.16
C ALA A 25 1.43 2.24 41.26
N SER A 26 0.80 3.25 40.66
CA SER A 26 -0.36 3.08 39.79
C SER A 26 0.02 2.29 38.54
N ILE A 27 -0.84 1.34 38.14
CA ILE A 27 -0.70 0.60 36.88
C ILE A 27 -0.60 1.60 35.72
N GLU A 28 0.51 1.58 34.99
CA GLU A 28 0.65 2.36 33.76
C GLU A 28 -0.35 1.86 32.72
N THR A 29 -1.36 2.68 32.43
CA THR A 29 -2.39 2.35 31.46
C THR A 29 -1.82 2.41 30.04
N LYS A 30 -1.54 1.22 29.47
CA LYS A 30 -1.24 0.99 28.05
C LYS A 30 -2.45 1.27 27.13
N ARG A 31 -3.03 2.45 27.29
CA ARG A 31 -4.29 2.92 26.68
C ARG A 31 -4.23 3.00 25.16
N LEU A 32 -3.06 3.25 24.60
CA LEU A 32 -2.80 3.32 23.17
C LEU A 32 -2.18 2.02 22.61
N ALA A 33 -2.17 0.91 23.37
CA ALA A 33 -1.68 -0.36 22.85
C ALA A 33 -2.58 -0.91 21.74
N VAL A 34 -1.97 -1.49 20.73
CA VAL A 34 -2.62 -2.17 19.60
C VAL A 34 -2.62 -3.67 19.90
N SER A 35 -3.80 -4.28 20.02
CA SER A 35 -3.93 -5.73 20.11
C SER A 35 -3.59 -6.42 18.79
N ASP A 36 -3.39 -7.75 18.82
CA ASP A 36 -2.97 -8.44 17.60
C ASP A 36 -4.01 -8.48 16.48
N HIS A 37 -5.28 -8.21 16.81
CA HIS A 37 -6.41 -8.15 15.88
C HIS A 37 -6.69 -6.73 15.34
N GLU A 38 -6.21 -5.68 16.02
CA GLU A 38 -6.32 -4.30 15.55
C GLU A 38 -5.29 -4.03 14.46
N TYR A 39 -5.73 -3.37 13.38
CA TYR A 39 -4.94 -3.05 12.20
C TYR A 39 -4.24 -4.30 11.60
N ALA A 40 -5.04 -5.32 11.29
CA ALA A 40 -4.56 -6.59 10.73
C ALA A 40 -3.66 -6.38 9.48
N GLY A 41 -2.40 -6.83 9.58
CA GLY A 41 -1.35 -6.57 8.59
C GLY A 41 -0.24 -5.64 9.08
N LEU A 42 -0.48 -4.88 10.16
CA LEU A 42 0.53 -4.06 10.83
C LEU A 42 1.71 -4.94 11.28
N ASP A 43 2.93 -4.44 11.03
CA ASP A 43 4.16 -5.20 11.31
C ASP A 43 4.32 -5.52 12.81
N GLN A 44 4.77 -6.75 13.11
CA GLN A 44 4.84 -7.26 14.47
C GLN A 44 5.99 -6.67 15.29
N GLU A 45 7.11 -6.28 14.66
CA GLU A 45 8.19 -5.56 15.33
C GLU A 45 7.74 -4.12 15.63
N TRP A 46 7.12 -3.43 14.66
CA TRP A 46 6.52 -2.12 14.88
C TRP A 46 5.45 -2.15 15.99
N ARG A 47 4.52 -3.10 15.95
CA ARG A 47 3.48 -3.26 16.99
C ARG A 47 4.11 -3.52 18.36
N SER A 48 5.18 -4.30 18.44
CA SER A 48 5.90 -4.56 19.69
C SER A 48 6.55 -3.29 20.23
N LEU A 49 7.30 -2.56 19.40
CA LEU A 49 7.93 -1.27 19.76
C LEU A 49 6.88 -0.23 20.16
N TRP A 50 5.76 -0.14 19.45
CA TRP A 50 4.65 0.74 19.80
C TRP A 50 4.01 0.35 21.14
N ASN A 51 3.78 -0.94 21.38
CA ASN A 51 3.21 -1.44 22.62
C ASN A 51 4.17 -1.32 23.83
N GLU A 52 5.48 -1.26 23.58
CA GLU A 52 6.51 -1.04 24.61
C GLU A 52 6.70 0.46 24.92
N TYR A 53 6.90 1.30 23.89
CA TYR A 53 7.32 2.70 24.04
C TYR A 53 6.22 3.75 23.79
N GLY A 54 5.20 3.44 22.98
CA GLY A 54 4.15 4.38 22.58
C GLY A 54 2.82 4.24 23.33
N SER A 55 2.51 3.04 23.84
CA SER A 55 1.17 2.71 24.38
C SER A 55 0.70 3.51 25.60
N SER A 56 1.62 4.16 26.33
CA SER A 56 1.34 5.00 27.50
C SER A 56 1.37 6.51 27.20
N MET A 57 1.63 6.91 25.95
CA MET A 57 1.74 8.34 25.60
C MET A 57 0.43 9.11 25.77
N VAL A 58 0.60 10.42 26.01
CA VAL A 58 -0.45 11.44 25.92
C VAL A 58 -0.22 12.19 24.61
N ARG A 59 -1.24 12.26 23.74
CA ARG A 59 -1.12 12.98 22.47
C ARG A 59 -1.31 14.48 22.65
N ALA A 60 -0.88 15.25 21.65
CA ALA A 60 -1.10 16.70 21.62
C ALA A 60 -2.60 17.08 21.65
N ASP A 61 -3.50 16.26 21.06
CA ASP A 61 -4.95 16.50 21.10
C ASP A 61 -5.59 16.37 22.49
N GLU A 62 -4.85 15.83 23.46
CA GLU A 62 -5.34 15.48 24.80
C GLU A 62 -4.86 16.47 25.88
N VAL A 63 -4.12 17.50 25.47
CA VAL A 63 -3.59 18.60 26.30
C VAL A 63 -3.91 19.94 25.64
N THR A 64 -3.75 21.04 26.38
CA THR A 64 -3.87 22.38 25.77
C THR A 64 -2.61 22.71 24.97
N ILE A 65 -2.72 23.62 23.99
CA ILE A 65 -1.57 24.03 23.17
C ILE A 65 -0.45 24.67 24.01
N GLU A 66 -0.79 25.31 25.13
CA GLU A 66 0.17 25.84 26.11
C GLU A 66 0.90 24.70 26.86
N GLN A 67 0.17 23.65 27.24
CA GLN A 67 0.75 22.46 27.87
C GLN A 67 1.67 21.68 26.92
N TYR A 68 1.29 21.59 25.63
CA TYR A 68 2.15 21.04 24.58
C TYR A 68 3.46 21.83 24.46
N ARG A 69 3.37 23.16 24.40
CA ARG A 69 4.52 24.07 24.20
C ARG A 69 5.54 24.07 25.35
N LEU A 70 5.17 23.61 26.55
CA LEU A 70 6.12 23.44 27.67
C LEU A 70 7.09 22.27 27.45
N ASP A 71 6.66 21.21 26.76
CA ASP A 71 7.50 20.05 26.43
C ASP A 71 6.99 19.35 25.15
N PRO A 72 7.27 19.89 23.95
CA PRO A 72 6.78 19.33 22.69
C PRO A 72 7.19 17.87 22.45
N ALA A 73 8.36 17.46 22.96
CA ALA A 73 8.90 16.12 22.77
C ALA A 73 8.11 15.05 23.53
N LYS A 74 7.52 15.41 24.68
CA LYS A 74 6.66 14.52 25.48
C LYS A 74 5.32 14.18 24.79
N TYR A 75 4.86 15.03 23.87
CA TYR A 75 3.55 14.92 23.22
C TYR A 75 3.65 14.78 21.68
N SER A 76 4.83 14.46 21.15
CA SER A 76 5.06 14.31 19.70
C SER A 76 6.00 13.14 19.35
N PHE A 77 5.45 12.13 18.67
CA PHE A 77 6.13 10.89 18.26
C PHE A 77 6.67 10.92 16.81
N THR A 78 6.29 11.92 16.01
CA THR A 78 6.53 11.98 14.55
C THR A 78 8.00 12.09 14.12
N TYR A 79 8.94 12.16 15.07
CA TYR A 79 10.32 12.59 14.83
C TYR A 79 11.31 11.57 15.42
N PRO A 80 12.28 11.05 14.62
CA PRO A 80 13.38 10.29 15.17
C PRO A 80 14.15 11.14 16.20
N THR A 81 14.20 10.70 17.45
CA THR A 81 14.98 11.36 18.51
C THR A 81 16.49 11.26 18.26
N TYR A 82 16.91 10.34 17.40
CA TYR A 82 18.24 10.31 16.80
C TYR A 82 18.40 11.47 15.79
N PRO A 83 19.43 12.33 15.92
CA PRO A 83 19.57 13.55 15.11
C PRO A 83 19.90 13.31 13.62
N GLY A 84 19.95 12.07 13.14
CA GLY A 84 20.38 11.73 11.78
C GLY A 84 21.90 11.67 11.60
N PRO A 85 22.37 11.33 10.39
CA PRO A 85 23.79 11.32 10.08
C PRO A 85 24.38 12.73 10.07
N ASP A 86 25.68 12.85 10.26
CA ASP A 86 26.38 14.11 10.06
C ASP A 86 26.39 14.54 8.58
N VAL A 87 26.28 15.84 8.37
CA VAL A 87 26.26 16.52 7.07
C VAL A 87 27.41 17.52 7.04
N PHE A 88 28.04 17.71 5.88
CA PHE A 88 29.26 18.52 5.73
C PHE A 88 29.15 19.94 6.30
N HIS A 89 28.01 20.61 6.11
CA HIS A 89 27.71 21.88 6.79
C HIS A 89 26.22 21.98 7.14
N VAL A 90 25.92 22.54 8.32
CA VAL A 90 24.56 22.84 8.77
C VAL A 90 24.54 24.25 9.38
N GLU A 91 23.64 25.10 8.92
CA GLU A 91 23.51 26.48 9.39
C GLU A 91 22.03 26.89 9.52
N ASP A 92 21.74 27.72 10.52
CA ASP A 92 20.42 28.34 10.71
C ASP A 92 20.46 29.78 10.20
N ARG A 93 19.42 30.22 9.51
CA ARG A 93 19.29 31.58 8.97
C ARG A 93 17.89 32.14 9.17
N SER A 94 17.79 33.45 9.33
CA SER A 94 16.51 34.16 9.24
C SER A 94 16.22 34.53 7.78
N VAL A 95 14.98 34.38 7.34
CA VAL A 95 14.51 34.84 6.03
C VAL A 95 13.22 35.67 6.18
N PRO A 96 13.05 36.75 5.39
CA PRO A 96 11.85 37.58 5.46
C PRO A 96 10.64 36.85 4.85
N VAL A 97 9.47 37.08 5.46
CA VAL A 97 8.16 36.62 4.99
C VAL A 97 7.16 37.79 4.96
N THR A 98 6.11 37.68 4.15
CA THR A 98 5.30 38.83 3.72
C THR A 98 3.83 38.79 4.17
N HIS A 99 3.27 37.62 4.48
CA HIS A 99 1.83 37.44 4.75
C HIS A 99 1.52 36.80 6.12
N PRO A 100 1.48 37.58 7.23
CA PRO A 100 1.84 39.00 7.34
C PRO A 100 3.36 39.19 7.43
N SER A 101 3.83 40.42 7.22
CA SER A 101 5.27 40.75 7.24
C SER A 101 5.95 40.28 8.53
N GLY A 102 7.11 39.65 8.40
CA GLY A 102 7.93 39.16 9.51
C GLY A 102 9.20 38.47 9.03
N GLU A 103 9.77 37.62 9.88
CA GLU A 103 10.86 36.71 9.53
C GLU A 103 10.53 35.30 10.06
N ILE A 104 11.08 34.27 9.42
CA ILE A 104 11.08 32.88 9.88
C ILE A 104 12.49 32.31 9.89
N ALA A 105 12.71 31.25 10.66
CA ALA A 105 13.96 30.50 10.61
C ALA A 105 13.94 29.46 9.47
N VAL A 106 15.10 29.22 8.88
CA VAL A 106 15.34 28.06 8.00
C VAL A 106 16.66 27.39 8.39
N ARG A 107 16.71 26.06 8.31
CA ARG A 107 17.95 25.28 8.51
C ARG A 107 18.45 24.74 7.18
N VAL A 108 19.68 25.12 6.82
CA VAL A 108 20.31 24.73 5.56
C VAL A 108 21.32 23.61 5.81
N TYR A 109 21.00 22.42 5.31
CA TYR A 109 21.90 21.26 5.27
C TYR A 109 22.62 21.23 3.92
N SER A 110 23.95 21.34 3.91
CA SER A 110 24.75 21.39 2.67
C SER A 110 25.69 20.18 2.55
N PRO A 111 25.75 19.51 1.38
CA PRO A 111 26.71 18.45 1.12
C PRO A 111 28.12 19.00 0.89
N GLU A 112 29.11 18.11 0.72
CA GLU A 112 30.49 18.51 0.45
C GLU A 112 30.66 19.14 -0.94
N GLY A 113 31.38 20.26 -1.01
CA GLY A 113 31.75 20.94 -2.25
C GLY A 113 31.43 22.45 -2.26
N PRO A 114 31.78 23.17 -3.35
CA PRO A 114 31.59 24.63 -3.45
C PRO A 114 30.15 25.04 -3.81
N GLY A 115 29.37 24.14 -4.40
CA GLY A 115 28.09 24.48 -5.03
C GLY A 115 28.24 25.32 -6.32
N PRO A 116 27.17 25.97 -6.80
CA PRO A 116 25.80 25.89 -6.26
C PRO A 116 25.26 24.46 -6.36
N PHE A 117 24.31 24.12 -5.48
CA PHE A 117 23.72 22.79 -5.42
C PHE A 117 22.24 22.84 -5.84
N PRO A 118 21.73 21.79 -6.51
CA PRO A 118 20.30 21.47 -6.49
C PRO A 118 19.74 21.52 -5.07
N VAL A 119 18.46 21.84 -4.92
CA VAL A 119 17.84 22.03 -3.61
C VAL A 119 16.52 21.27 -3.44
N HIS A 120 16.31 20.79 -2.23
CA HIS A 120 15.00 20.42 -1.71
C HIS A 120 14.60 21.38 -0.60
N LEU A 121 13.41 21.97 -0.67
CA LEU A 121 12.80 22.63 0.49
C LEU A 121 11.86 21.65 1.19
N ASN A 122 12.13 21.42 2.47
CA ASN A 122 11.32 20.57 3.33
C ASN A 122 10.35 21.43 4.16
N PHE A 123 9.09 21.02 4.17
CA PHE A 123 8.04 21.55 5.02
C PHE A 123 7.63 20.45 5.99
N HIS A 124 7.74 20.68 7.29
CA HIS A 124 7.51 19.62 8.27
C HIS A 124 6.03 19.27 8.43
N GLY A 125 5.74 18.05 8.88
CA GLY A 125 4.42 17.64 9.34
C GLY A 125 4.05 18.17 10.72
N GLY A 126 2.79 17.97 11.10
CA GLY A 126 2.24 18.38 12.40
C GLY A 126 0.95 19.22 12.35
N GLY A 127 0.13 19.04 11.31
CA GLY A 127 -1.21 19.65 11.21
C GLY A 127 -1.22 21.17 11.40
N TRP A 128 -0.25 21.88 10.79
CA TRP A 128 -0.15 23.35 10.75
C TRP A 128 -0.04 24.07 12.12
N VAL A 129 0.12 23.30 13.21
CA VAL A 129 0.05 23.75 14.62
C VAL A 129 1.25 23.22 15.44
N LEU A 130 1.88 22.13 14.99
CA LEU A 130 3.02 21.47 15.63
C LEU A 130 4.21 21.35 14.67
N GLY A 131 5.44 21.40 15.19
CA GLY A 131 6.66 21.03 14.47
C GLY A 131 7.83 21.99 14.67
N GLY A 132 8.57 22.27 13.58
CA GLY A 132 9.74 23.15 13.50
C GLY A 132 11.06 22.44 13.15
N LEU A 133 12.18 23.18 13.08
CA LEU A 133 13.50 22.72 12.56
C LEU A 133 14.15 21.48 13.23
N LYS A 134 13.54 20.90 14.28
CA LYS A 134 13.98 19.64 14.89
C LYS A 134 13.21 18.42 14.37
N SER A 135 12.03 18.63 13.79
CA SER A 135 11.08 17.61 13.39
C SER A 135 11.68 16.56 12.46
N GLU A 136 12.04 16.98 11.26
CA GLU A 136 12.48 16.09 10.19
C GLU A 136 13.99 16.18 9.96
N ALA A 137 14.73 16.75 10.92
CA ALA A 137 16.17 16.96 10.83
C ALA A 137 16.95 15.69 10.43
N ALA A 138 16.56 14.53 10.95
CA ALA A 138 17.15 13.24 10.58
C ALA A 138 16.91 12.88 9.11
N TRP A 139 15.70 13.13 8.60
CA TRP A 139 15.32 12.92 7.20
C TRP A 139 16.03 13.92 6.29
N CYS A 140 16.02 15.22 6.61
CA CYS A 140 16.72 16.28 5.88
C CYS A 140 18.22 15.98 5.73
N ARG A 141 18.86 15.50 6.80
CA ARG A 141 20.27 15.03 6.79
C ARG A 141 20.47 13.79 5.90
N HIS A 142 19.56 12.83 5.96
CA HIS A 142 19.60 11.66 5.08
C HIS A 142 19.45 12.05 3.60
N ILE A 143 18.50 12.91 3.25
CA ILE A 143 18.29 13.37 1.86
C ILE A 143 19.50 14.16 1.36
N CYS A 144 20.03 15.10 2.16
CA CYS A 144 21.23 15.87 1.83
C CYS A 144 22.41 14.95 1.45
N ASN A 145 22.72 13.98 2.31
CA ASN A 145 23.83 13.04 2.12
C ASN A 145 23.57 11.98 1.03
N LYS A 146 22.33 11.48 0.86
CA LYS A 146 22.03 10.39 -0.10
C LYS A 146 21.80 10.87 -1.52
N SER A 147 21.28 12.09 -1.68
CA SER A 147 21.02 12.70 -3.00
C SER A 147 22.13 13.67 -3.44
N ASN A 148 23.04 14.05 -2.52
CA ASN A 148 24.09 15.07 -2.74
C ASN A 148 23.49 16.42 -3.20
N ILE A 149 22.42 16.84 -2.52
CA ILE A 149 21.70 18.10 -2.75
C ILE A 149 21.66 18.92 -1.46
N LYS A 150 21.46 20.23 -1.58
CA LYS A 150 21.17 21.06 -0.41
C LYS A 150 19.73 20.80 0.06
N VAL A 151 19.49 20.77 1.36
CA VAL A 151 18.14 20.74 1.94
C VAL A 151 17.93 21.99 2.78
N ILE A 152 16.82 22.69 2.57
CA ILE A 152 16.38 23.82 3.39
C ILE A 152 15.12 23.38 4.12
N ASP A 153 15.18 23.26 5.43
CA ASP A 153 14.07 22.89 6.30
C ASP A 153 13.46 24.18 6.86
N VAL A 154 12.14 24.35 6.76
CA VAL A 154 11.46 25.65 6.92
C VAL A 154 10.63 25.70 8.20
N ASP A 155 10.94 26.64 9.10
CA ASP A 155 10.25 26.88 10.37
C ASP A 155 9.03 27.80 10.15
N TYR A 156 8.07 27.36 9.32
CA TYR A 156 6.91 28.17 8.94
C TYR A 156 6.04 28.51 10.16
N ARG A 157 5.39 29.67 10.15
CA ARG A 157 4.60 30.11 11.32
C ARG A 157 3.28 29.33 11.40
N MET A 158 2.95 28.93 12.62
CA MET A 158 1.88 27.98 12.94
C MET A 158 0.69 28.61 13.69
N GLY A 159 -0.44 27.93 13.66
CA GLY A 159 -1.61 28.29 14.47
C GLY A 159 -1.40 28.04 15.98
N PRO A 160 -2.17 28.71 16.87
CA PRO A 160 -3.21 29.69 16.57
C PRO A 160 -2.74 31.13 16.33
N GLU A 161 -1.46 31.46 16.56
CA GLU A 161 -0.92 32.81 16.37
C GLU A 161 -0.89 33.23 14.89
N PHE A 162 -0.50 32.30 14.01
CA PHE A 162 -0.45 32.50 12.56
C PHE A 162 -1.37 31.49 11.89
N ARG A 163 -2.66 31.86 11.86
CA ARG A 163 -3.74 31.08 11.24
C ARG A 163 -3.58 30.96 9.72
N PHE A 164 -4.38 30.08 9.12
CA PHE A 164 -4.56 30.02 7.68
C PHE A 164 -4.79 31.43 7.09
N PRO A 165 -4.15 31.80 5.96
CA PRO A 165 -3.25 31.00 5.12
C PRO A 165 -1.74 31.19 5.41
N ALA A 166 -1.34 31.80 6.53
CA ALA A 166 0.04 32.31 6.74
C ALA A 166 1.16 31.29 6.46
N ALA A 167 1.05 30.07 6.99
CA ALA A 167 2.01 28.97 6.78
C ALA A 167 2.31 28.69 5.29
N ILE A 168 1.32 28.83 4.41
CA ILE A 168 1.44 28.57 2.97
C ILE A 168 2.35 29.62 2.32
N TYR A 169 2.12 30.89 2.66
CA TYR A 169 2.91 32.00 2.14
C TYR A 169 4.32 32.06 2.75
N ASP A 170 4.50 31.65 4.01
CA ASP A 170 5.82 31.50 4.63
C ASP A 170 6.71 30.50 3.88
N CYS A 171 6.15 29.32 3.55
CA CYS A 171 6.83 28.32 2.74
C CYS A 171 7.15 28.83 1.32
N TRP A 172 6.28 29.66 0.73
CA TRP A 172 6.49 30.28 -0.58
C TRP A 172 7.58 31.37 -0.56
N ASP A 173 7.58 32.26 0.43
CA ASP A 173 8.57 33.33 0.56
C ASP A 173 9.99 32.79 0.84
N ALA A 174 10.08 31.71 1.64
CA ALA A 174 11.32 30.96 1.84
C ALA A 174 11.90 30.40 0.53
N THR A 175 11.03 30.08 -0.44
CA THR A 175 11.39 29.40 -1.68
C THR A 175 12.11 30.29 -2.69
N ILE A 176 11.57 31.49 -2.98
CA ILE A 176 11.96 32.25 -4.18
C ILE A 176 12.90 33.41 -3.85
N ALA A 177 12.59 34.19 -2.81
CA ALA A 177 13.27 35.46 -2.54
C ALA A 177 14.76 35.31 -2.16
N ASN A 178 15.16 34.11 -1.71
CA ASN A 178 16.44 33.87 -1.02
C ASN A 178 17.46 33.06 -1.82
N ALA A 179 17.18 32.68 -3.08
CA ALA A 179 18.00 31.73 -3.83
C ALA A 179 19.50 32.10 -3.92
N ALA A 180 19.81 33.38 -4.17
CA ALA A 180 21.18 33.86 -4.29
C ALA A 180 21.93 33.91 -2.94
N SER A 181 21.24 34.20 -1.83
CA SER A 181 21.88 34.26 -0.50
C SER A 181 22.16 32.86 0.05
N LEU A 182 21.30 31.88 -0.26
CA LEU A 182 21.40 30.49 0.23
C LEU A 182 22.37 29.61 -0.60
N ASN A 183 22.97 30.11 -1.68
CA ASN A 183 23.83 29.34 -2.60
C ASN A 183 23.15 28.04 -3.08
N ILE A 184 21.99 28.20 -3.72
CA ILE A 184 21.24 27.14 -4.41
C ILE A 184 21.25 27.37 -5.92
N ASP A 185 21.05 26.30 -6.69
CA ASP A 185 20.76 26.37 -8.12
C ASP A 185 19.25 26.59 -8.33
N PRO A 186 18.81 27.79 -8.75
CA PRO A 186 17.39 28.07 -8.98
C PRO A 186 16.81 27.33 -10.20
N SER A 187 17.65 26.69 -11.03
CA SER A 187 17.20 25.85 -12.15
C SER A 187 16.99 24.39 -11.77
N SER A 188 17.30 23.98 -10.53
CA SER A 188 17.18 22.60 -10.05
C SER A 188 16.57 22.53 -8.64
N VAL A 189 15.37 23.07 -8.51
CA VAL A 189 14.60 23.21 -7.26
C VAL A 189 13.56 22.09 -7.13
N SER A 190 13.30 21.62 -5.90
CA SER A 190 12.21 20.70 -5.54
C SER A 190 11.64 21.04 -4.16
N PHE A 191 10.38 20.68 -3.91
CA PHE A 191 9.70 20.85 -2.62
C PHE A 191 9.18 19.53 -2.09
N GLY A 192 8.97 19.42 -0.78
CA GLY A 192 8.28 18.29 -0.20
C GLY A 192 7.97 18.42 1.28
N GLY A 193 7.24 17.44 1.80
CA GLY A 193 6.94 17.35 3.22
C GLY A 193 6.02 16.20 3.60
N LEU A 194 5.77 16.08 4.91
CA LEU A 194 4.91 15.07 5.55
C LEU A 194 3.57 15.69 5.99
N SER A 195 2.41 15.05 5.80
CA SER A 195 1.09 15.55 6.27
C SER A 195 0.85 17.01 5.86
N ALA A 196 0.76 17.94 6.81
CA ALA A 196 0.72 19.39 6.58
C ALA A 196 1.80 19.90 5.59
N GLY A 197 3.01 19.34 5.59
CA GLY A 197 4.05 19.65 4.61
C GLY A 197 3.82 19.05 3.22
N GLY A 198 3.15 17.89 3.15
CA GLY A 198 2.66 17.30 1.91
C GLY A 198 1.56 18.17 1.27
N HIS A 199 0.65 18.70 2.11
CA HIS A 199 -0.32 19.74 1.73
C HIS A 199 0.37 21.00 1.18
N MET A 200 1.39 21.53 1.87
CA MET A 200 2.18 22.66 1.35
C MET A 200 2.81 22.33 0.00
N SER A 201 3.40 21.14 -0.16
CA SER A 201 3.98 20.72 -1.43
C SER A 201 2.95 20.58 -2.55
N ALA A 202 1.70 20.25 -2.24
CA ALA A 202 0.61 20.23 -3.22
C ALA A 202 0.24 21.65 -3.67
N VAL A 203 -0.01 22.57 -2.73
CA VAL A 203 -0.41 23.96 -3.03
C VAL A 203 0.70 24.72 -3.74
N LEU A 204 1.95 24.64 -3.27
CA LEU A 204 3.06 25.39 -3.86
C LEU A 204 3.47 24.89 -5.25
N ALA A 205 3.09 23.68 -5.66
CA ALA A 205 3.23 23.24 -7.05
C ALA A 205 2.34 24.04 -8.01
N HIS A 206 1.15 24.47 -7.57
CA HIS A 206 0.27 25.35 -8.35
C HIS A 206 0.85 26.77 -8.41
N PHE A 207 1.31 27.32 -7.28
CA PHE A 207 1.97 28.63 -7.25
C PHE A 207 3.21 28.63 -8.16
N ALA A 208 4.02 27.56 -8.15
CA ALA A 208 5.17 27.40 -9.04
C ALA A 208 4.79 27.44 -10.52
N ARG A 209 3.74 26.73 -10.93
CA ARG A 209 3.19 26.83 -12.30
C ARG A 209 2.72 28.25 -12.62
N ASP A 210 2.00 28.88 -11.70
CA ASP A 210 1.27 30.13 -11.94
C ASP A 210 2.23 31.35 -12.01
N GLU A 211 3.30 31.35 -11.22
CA GLU A 211 4.41 32.31 -11.27
C GLU A 211 5.59 31.86 -12.18
N ALA A 212 5.38 30.81 -12.99
CA ALA A 212 6.33 30.27 -13.97
C ALA A 212 7.72 29.83 -13.42
N VAL A 213 7.76 29.31 -12.19
CA VAL A 213 8.94 28.75 -11.53
C VAL A 213 9.12 27.26 -11.89
N ASP A 214 10.24 26.94 -12.54
CA ASP A 214 10.56 25.61 -13.07
C ASP A 214 11.11 24.65 -12.00
N ILE A 215 10.20 24.04 -11.23
CA ILE A 215 10.53 23.05 -10.19
C ILE A 215 10.53 21.61 -10.75
N LYS A 216 11.46 20.79 -10.29
CA LYS A 216 11.74 19.45 -10.85
C LYS A 216 10.96 18.31 -10.20
N LEU A 217 10.50 18.52 -8.97
CA LEU A 217 9.70 17.57 -8.19
C LEU A 217 8.92 18.33 -7.12
N HIS A 218 7.65 17.95 -6.93
CA HIS A 218 6.93 18.19 -5.68
C HIS A 218 6.60 16.84 -5.02
N LEU A 219 7.00 16.68 -3.76
CA LEU A 219 6.98 15.42 -3.01
C LEU A 219 5.97 15.48 -1.86
N MET A 220 4.99 14.58 -1.92
CA MET A 220 3.89 14.53 -0.96
C MET A 220 3.94 13.21 -0.19
N ILE A 221 4.26 13.25 1.10
CA ILE A 221 4.30 12.06 1.98
C ILE A 221 3.11 12.14 2.93
N VAL A 222 2.16 11.20 2.84
CA VAL A 222 0.81 11.20 3.43
C VAL A 222 0.20 12.61 3.39
N PRO A 223 -0.45 13.04 2.29
CA PRO A 223 -0.86 14.43 2.13
C PRO A 223 -2.36 14.69 2.33
N ALA A 224 -2.67 15.49 3.34
CA ALA A 224 -3.95 16.18 3.49
C ALA A 224 -4.27 16.97 2.20
N THR A 225 -5.34 16.57 1.51
CA THR A 225 -5.72 17.10 0.19
C THR A 225 -7.22 17.38 0.07
N ASP A 226 -8.06 16.85 0.96
CA ASP A 226 -9.51 17.00 0.98
C ASP A 226 -10.13 17.10 2.40
N MET A 227 -9.77 18.14 3.15
CA MET A 227 -10.23 18.32 4.55
C MET A 227 -11.71 18.74 4.72
N ARG A 228 -12.53 18.74 3.65
CA ARG A 228 -13.96 19.16 3.70
C ARG A 228 -14.79 18.40 4.74
N TYR A 229 -14.52 17.11 4.89
CA TYR A 229 -15.26 16.26 5.83
C TYR A 229 -14.85 16.46 7.30
N CYS A 230 -13.87 17.32 7.58
CA CYS A 230 -13.44 17.63 8.93
C CYS A 230 -14.11 18.88 9.54
N SER A 231 -14.98 19.57 8.79
CA SER A 231 -15.74 20.76 9.21
C SER A 231 -16.44 20.56 10.56
N THR A 232 -16.25 21.48 11.50
CA THR A 232 -16.88 21.37 12.84
C THR A 232 -18.41 21.43 12.82
N LYS A 233 -19.05 21.86 11.72
CA LYS A 233 -20.52 21.74 11.53
C LYS A 233 -21.02 20.30 11.50
N ILE A 234 -20.17 19.34 11.12
CA ILE A 234 -20.48 17.90 11.14
C ILE A 234 -20.58 17.38 12.58
N GLY A 235 -20.10 18.16 13.57
CA GLY A 235 -20.00 17.76 14.96
C GLY A 235 -18.81 16.83 15.16
N LYS A 236 -19.02 15.70 15.84
CA LYS A 236 -17.98 14.68 16.02
C LYS A 236 -17.83 13.87 14.72
N LEU A 237 -16.61 13.75 14.21
CA LEU A 237 -16.33 12.82 13.10
C LEU A 237 -16.46 11.35 13.54
N THR A 238 -16.95 10.53 12.63
CA THR A 238 -17.13 9.08 12.79
C THR A 238 -16.91 8.38 11.44
N PRO A 239 -16.69 7.05 11.40
CA PRO A 239 -16.56 6.31 10.15
C PRO A 239 -17.74 6.53 9.17
N GLU A 240 -18.95 6.74 9.69
CA GLU A 240 -20.16 6.92 8.88
C GLU A 240 -20.22 8.29 8.16
N ASN A 241 -19.51 9.32 8.65
CA ASN A 241 -19.49 10.66 8.04
C ASN A 241 -18.21 10.97 7.24
N CYS A 242 -17.22 10.07 7.23
CA CYS A 242 -16.05 10.18 6.36
C CYS A 242 -16.35 9.71 4.93
N PRO A 243 -15.84 10.38 3.87
CA PRO A 243 -16.01 9.96 2.48
C PRO A 243 -15.01 8.88 2.04
N TYR A 244 -13.78 8.93 2.55
CA TYR A 244 -12.66 8.03 2.21
C TYR A 244 -12.66 6.77 3.05
N GLU A 245 -12.28 5.61 2.47
CA GLU A 245 -12.30 4.31 3.16
C GLU A 245 -11.21 4.22 4.23
N SER A 246 -10.00 4.72 3.94
CA SER A 246 -8.90 4.90 4.89
C SER A 246 -9.34 5.63 6.16
N ALA A 247 -10.03 6.77 6.02
CA ALA A 247 -10.55 7.55 7.14
C ALA A 247 -11.64 6.82 7.96
N ARG A 248 -12.29 5.78 7.40
CA ARG A 248 -13.20 4.89 8.15
C ARG A 248 -12.46 3.78 8.89
N LEU A 249 -11.56 3.10 8.20
CA LEU A 249 -10.80 1.95 8.72
C LEU A 249 -9.82 2.32 9.82
N PHE A 250 -9.34 3.56 9.81
CA PHE A 250 -8.27 4.07 10.67
C PHE A 250 -8.71 5.22 11.57
N ALA A 251 -10.02 5.37 11.77
CA ALA A 251 -10.63 6.48 12.50
C ALA A 251 -10.17 6.62 13.97
N ASP A 252 -9.68 5.54 14.56
CA ASP A 252 -9.30 5.39 15.95
C ASP A 252 -7.78 5.18 16.16
N LEU A 253 -6.97 5.35 15.11
CA LEU A 253 -5.52 5.11 15.13
C LEU A 253 -4.85 5.65 16.41
N PRO A 254 -4.01 4.85 17.11
CA PRO A 254 -3.48 5.20 18.42
C PRO A 254 -2.79 6.57 18.48
N TRP A 255 -2.11 6.97 17.40
CA TRP A 255 -1.39 8.23 17.28
C TRP A 255 -2.13 9.31 16.49
N GLY A 256 -2.75 8.97 15.36
CA GLY A 256 -3.46 9.89 14.48
C GLY A 256 -4.93 9.51 14.32
N PRO A 257 -5.76 9.57 15.38
CA PRO A 257 -7.18 9.28 15.25
C PRO A 257 -7.88 10.44 14.54
N LEU A 258 -8.95 10.14 13.82
CA LEU A 258 -9.75 11.08 13.00
C LEU A 258 -10.20 12.36 13.74
N GLY A 259 -10.42 12.29 15.06
CA GLY A 259 -10.75 13.48 15.87
C GLY A 259 -9.60 14.49 16.02
N ARG A 260 -8.35 14.08 15.73
CA ARG A 260 -7.16 14.94 15.78
C ARG A 260 -7.13 15.96 14.63
N GLU A 261 -7.75 15.65 13.50
CA GLU A 261 -7.85 16.59 12.38
C GLU A 261 -8.75 17.77 12.71
N GLN A 262 -9.88 17.56 13.40
CA GLN A 262 -10.68 18.66 13.93
C GLN A 262 -9.91 19.51 14.95
N TRP A 263 -9.02 18.90 15.75
CA TRP A 263 -8.17 19.61 16.70
C TRP A 263 -7.15 20.51 16.00
N PHE A 264 -6.50 20.02 14.93
CA PHE A 264 -5.60 20.82 14.09
C PHE A 264 -6.32 21.98 13.42
N LEU A 265 -7.43 21.70 12.72
CA LEU A 265 -8.21 22.73 12.01
C LEU A 265 -8.78 23.78 12.95
N LYS A 266 -9.20 23.41 14.18
CA LYS A 266 -9.64 24.36 15.21
C LYS A 266 -8.56 25.40 15.52
N TYR A 267 -7.30 24.98 15.72
CA TYR A 267 -6.21 25.91 16.02
C TYR A 267 -5.73 26.67 14.78
N TRP A 268 -5.73 26.05 13.59
CA TRP A 268 -5.25 26.70 12.37
C TRP A 268 -6.26 27.65 11.70
N LEU A 269 -7.55 27.32 11.72
CA LEU A 269 -8.62 28.14 11.14
C LEU A 269 -9.30 29.04 12.19
N GLY A 270 -9.46 28.53 13.42
CA GLY A 270 -10.19 29.19 14.50
C GLY A 270 -11.52 28.52 14.84
N ASP A 271 -12.18 28.97 15.91
CA ASP A 271 -13.38 28.34 16.48
C ASP A 271 -14.71 28.68 15.77
N ASP A 272 -14.70 29.50 14.71
CA ASP A 272 -15.93 29.87 13.99
C ASP A 272 -16.30 28.76 12.99
N ALA A 273 -17.38 28.04 13.27
CA ALA A 273 -17.82 26.91 12.47
C ALA A 273 -18.37 27.31 11.09
N ASP A 274 -18.87 28.53 10.89
CA ASP A 274 -19.33 29.00 9.58
C ASP A 274 -18.14 29.39 8.68
N GLU A 275 -17.14 30.09 9.24
CA GLU A 275 -15.92 30.44 8.49
C GLU A 275 -15.01 29.22 8.24
N GLN A 276 -14.91 28.27 9.18
CA GLN A 276 -14.24 26.98 8.90
C GLN A 276 -14.86 26.27 7.70
N ASP A 277 -16.18 26.12 7.71
CA ASP A 277 -16.92 25.38 6.69
C ASP A 277 -16.81 26.06 5.32
N ARG A 278 -16.81 27.41 5.30
CA ARG A 278 -16.51 28.20 4.11
C ARG A 278 -15.08 27.94 3.61
N ILE A 279 -14.07 28.10 4.47
CA ILE A 279 -12.65 27.90 4.11
C ILE A 279 -12.44 26.50 3.53
N LEU A 280 -12.93 25.46 4.20
CA LEU A 280 -12.76 24.06 3.78
C LEU A 280 -13.42 23.75 2.43
N ASN A 281 -14.58 24.36 2.12
CA ASN A 281 -15.35 24.07 0.90
C ASN A 281 -15.12 25.05 -0.26
N GLU A 282 -14.51 26.21 -0.04
CA GLU A 282 -14.30 27.25 -1.06
C GLU A 282 -12.82 27.59 -1.32
N GLU A 283 -11.94 27.51 -0.32
CA GLU A 283 -10.54 27.91 -0.45
C GLU A 283 -9.67 26.73 -0.91
N TRP A 284 -9.36 26.64 -2.20
CA TRP A 284 -8.57 25.52 -2.75
C TRP A 284 -7.15 25.39 -2.17
N ILE A 285 -6.60 26.46 -1.58
CA ILE A 285 -5.31 26.42 -0.87
C ILE A 285 -5.43 25.83 0.56
N MET A 286 -6.64 25.61 1.07
CA MET A 286 -6.93 24.74 2.22
C MET A 286 -7.20 23.30 1.74
N THR A 287 -7.95 23.16 0.65
CA THR A 287 -8.46 21.86 0.17
C THR A 287 -7.98 21.61 -1.27
N PRO A 288 -6.75 21.10 -1.48
CA PRO A 288 -6.12 20.93 -2.80
C PRO A 288 -6.99 20.28 -3.88
N VAL A 289 -7.89 19.33 -3.58
CA VAL A 289 -8.79 18.73 -4.58
C VAL A 289 -9.75 19.74 -5.24
N LEU A 290 -9.94 20.94 -4.67
CA LEU A 290 -10.75 22.01 -5.25
C LEU A 290 -9.99 22.92 -6.25
N ALA A 291 -8.69 22.67 -6.49
CA ALA A 291 -7.86 23.58 -7.27
C ALA A 291 -8.43 23.85 -8.68
N PRO A 292 -8.64 25.13 -9.08
CA PRO A 292 -9.40 25.50 -10.28
C PRO A 292 -8.71 25.11 -11.60
N ARG A 293 -7.43 24.76 -11.54
CA ARG A 293 -6.64 24.19 -12.65
C ARG A 293 -5.72 23.11 -12.09
N MET A 294 -5.95 21.86 -12.46
CA MET A 294 -5.08 20.74 -12.07
C MET A 294 -3.90 20.51 -13.03
N SER A 295 -3.94 21.07 -14.25
CA SER A 295 -2.94 20.79 -15.29
C SER A 295 -1.72 21.71 -15.25
N GLY A 296 -0.62 21.24 -15.86
CA GLY A 296 0.61 22.02 -16.05
C GLY A 296 1.50 22.12 -14.82
N LEU A 297 1.33 21.23 -13.84
CA LEU A 297 2.20 21.12 -12.68
C LEU A 297 3.52 20.41 -13.04
N SER A 298 4.52 20.57 -12.17
CA SER A 298 5.75 19.79 -12.18
C SER A 298 5.50 18.29 -11.88
N PRO A 299 6.50 17.40 -12.05
CA PRO A 299 6.36 16.01 -11.64
C PRO A 299 6.02 15.88 -10.14
N ALA A 300 4.99 15.08 -9.86
CA ALA A 300 4.55 14.74 -8.51
C ALA A 300 5.12 13.39 -8.09
N HIS A 301 5.61 13.25 -6.86
CA HIS A 301 5.73 11.94 -6.21
C HIS A 301 4.84 11.89 -4.96
N ILE A 302 3.88 10.97 -4.95
CA ILE A 302 3.01 10.73 -3.81
C ILE A 302 3.43 9.44 -3.12
N VAL A 303 3.57 9.50 -1.80
CA VAL A 303 3.86 8.37 -0.91
C VAL A 303 2.76 8.33 0.14
N THR A 304 1.90 7.31 0.10
CA THR A 304 0.87 7.06 1.12
C THR A 304 1.29 5.87 1.99
N ALA A 305 0.82 5.84 3.24
CA ALA A 305 1.05 4.72 4.16
C ALA A 305 -0.19 3.78 4.18
N GLU A 306 0.02 2.51 4.53
CA GLU A 306 -1.06 1.50 4.52
C GLU A 306 -2.10 1.74 5.62
N PHE A 307 -1.63 2.16 6.81
CA PHE A 307 -2.38 2.42 8.04
C PHE A 307 -2.41 3.91 8.36
N ASP A 308 -3.10 4.69 7.54
CA ASP A 308 -3.11 6.16 7.59
C ASP A 308 -4.44 6.69 7.04
N LEU A 309 -5.00 7.73 7.68
CA LEU A 309 -6.32 8.26 7.32
C LEU A 309 -6.33 9.04 5.99
N GLU A 310 -5.23 9.73 5.68
CA GLU A 310 -5.05 10.59 4.48
C GLU A 310 -4.72 9.75 3.21
N ARG A 311 -4.53 8.43 3.36
CA ARG A 311 -4.15 7.49 2.28
C ARG A 311 -5.01 7.62 1.01
N ASP A 312 -6.33 7.54 1.12
CA ASP A 312 -7.20 7.48 -0.07
C ASP A 312 -7.47 8.85 -0.69
N GLU A 313 -7.44 9.93 0.09
CA GLU A 313 -7.50 11.31 -0.41
C GLU A 313 -6.23 11.67 -1.17
N GLY A 314 -5.04 11.33 -0.64
CA GLY A 314 -3.77 11.52 -1.32
C GLY A 314 -3.68 10.74 -2.63
N GLU A 315 -4.18 9.49 -2.66
CA GLU A 315 -4.34 8.77 -3.93
C GLU A 315 -5.41 9.41 -4.85
N ALA A 316 -6.49 9.99 -4.32
CA ALA A 316 -7.52 10.66 -5.12
C ALA A 316 -6.98 11.92 -5.80
N TYR A 317 -6.27 12.77 -5.06
CA TYR A 317 -5.56 13.92 -5.61
C TYR A 317 -4.53 13.49 -6.66
N GLY A 318 -3.75 12.43 -6.40
CA GLY A 318 -2.84 11.83 -7.37
C GLY A 318 -3.53 11.41 -8.68
N ARG A 319 -4.72 10.79 -8.58
CA ARG A 319 -5.55 10.45 -9.75
C ARG A 319 -6.05 11.69 -10.49
N MET A 320 -6.39 12.79 -9.80
CA MET A 320 -6.76 14.06 -10.44
C MET A 320 -5.56 14.68 -11.19
N LEU A 321 -4.35 14.59 -10.63
CA LEU A 321 -3.13 15.06 -11.29
C LEU A 321 -2.76 14.22 -12.52
N GLU A 322 -2.91 12.88 -12.49
CA GLU A 322 -2.76 12.03 -13.69
C GLU A 322 -3.79 12.41 -14.78
N GLN A 323 -5.06 12.57 -14.41
CA GLN A 323 -6.14 12.91 -15.35
C GLN A 323 -5.97 14.30 -15.99
N ALA A 324 -5.36 15.24 -15.27
CA ALA A 324 -5.01 16.57 -15.79
C ALA A 324 -3.74 16.60 -16.65
N GLY A 325 -3.10 15.44 -16.88
CA GLY A 325 -1.96 15.28 -17.79
C GLY A 325 -0.58 15.56 -17.18
N ASN A 326 -0.48 15.64 -15.85
CA ASN A 326 0.81 15.81 -15.17
C ASN A 326 1.55 14.47 -15.05
N GLN A 327 2.87 14.53 -14.82
CA GLN A 327 3.64 13.34 -14.46
C GLN A 327 3.44 13.04 -12.97
N VAL A 328 2.87 11.89 -12.64
CA VAL A 328 2.68 11.45 -11.25
C VAL A 328 3.38 10.11 -11.07
N THR A 329 4.24 10.01 -10.06
CA THR A 329 4.82 8.73 -9.65
C THR A 329 4.11 8.19 -8.43
N MET A 330 3.38 7.12 -8.70
CA MET A 330 3.20 6.03 -7.77
C MET A 330 3.77 4.76 -8.43
N LYS A 331 3.72 3.61 -7.77
CA LYS A 331 4.30 2.32 -8.23
C LYS A 331 3.18 1.28 -8.04
N ARG A 332 2.73 0.45 -9.04
CA ARG A 332 1.45 -0.37 -9.14
C ARG A 332 1.37 -1.35 -10.43
N ALA A 333 1.89 -2.61 -10.61
CA ALA A 333 1.57 -3.62 -11.71
C ALA A 333 1.85 -5.19 -11.50
N GLY A 334 0.93 -6.14 -11.84
CA GLY A 334 0.84 -7.51 -11.21
C GLY A 334 1.03 -8.83 -12.03
N ILE A 335 0.84 -10.02 -11.38
CA ILE A 335 1.45 -11.34 -11.74
C ILE A 335 1.41 -11.79 -13.22
N ILE A 336 0.26 -11.88 -13.88
CA ILE A 336 0.19 -12.36 -15.28
C ILE A 336 0.96 -11.39 -16.22
N GLY A 337 1.00 -10.10 -15.87
CA GLY A 337 1.85 -9.12 -16.56
C GLY A 337 3.35 -9.33 -16.30
N LEU A 338 3.73 -9.78 -15.10
CA LEU A 338 5.12 -10.15 -14.78
C LEU A 338 5.55 -11.40 -15.56
N ASP A 339 4.68 -12.41 -15.71
CA ASP A 339 4.96 -13.61 -16.51
C ASP A 339 5.16 -13.27 -18.00
N VAL A 340 4.29 -12.44 -18.58
CA VAL A 340 4.45 -11.97 -19.97
C VAL A 340 5.74 -11.16 -20.14
N ALA A 341 6.02 -10.24 -19.21
CA ALA A 341 7.28 -9.50 -19.20
C ALA A 341 8.48 -10.44 -19.08
N LEU A 342 8.38 -11.52 -18.29
CA LEU A 342 9.46 -12.49 -18.10
C LEU A 342 9.71 -13.33 -19.36
N VAL A 343 8.67 -13.87 -19.99
CA VAL A 343 8.80 -14.66 -21.23
C VAL A 343 9.36 -13.80 -22.38
N LEU A 344 9.04 -12.51 -22.44
CA LEU A 344 9.65 -11.56 -23.38
C LEU A 344 11.11 -11.22 -23.00
N ALA A 345 11.38 -10.97 -21.73
CA ALA A 345 12.71 -10.62 -21.23
C ALA A 345 13.72 -11.75 -21.40
N GLU A 346 13.32 -13.00 -21.13
CA GLU A 346 14.13 -14.21 -21.34
C GLU A 346 14.35 -14.52 -22.83
N ARG A 347 13.51 -13.97 -23.74
CA ARG A 347 13.77 -13.93 -25.20
C ARG A 347 14.64 -12.74 -25.65
N GLY A 348 15.15 -11.92 -24.72
CA GLY A 348 16.08 -10.82 -24.97
C GLY A 348 15.45 -9.44 -25.15
N TYR A 349 14.12 -9.30 -25.02
CA TYR A 349 13.42 -8.02 -25.26
C TYR A 349 13.37 -7.09 -24.03
N GLY A 350 14.01 -7.43 -22.90
CA GLY A 350 13.81 -6.77 -21.60
C GLY A 350 13.85 -5.24 -21.62
N LYS A 351 14.90 -4.66 -22.24
CA LYS A 351 15.10 -3.20 -22.38
C LYS A 351 14.10 -2.49 -23.30
N ASN A 352 13.20 -3.24 -23.94
CA ASN A 352 12.14 -2.75 -24.83
C ASN A 352 10.74 -2.94 -24.21
N ILE A 353 10.64 -3.45 -22.98
CA ILE A 353 9.38 -3.67 -22.26
C ILE A 353 9.17 -2.54 -21.25
N THR A 354 7.99 -1.94 -21.29
CA THR A 354 7.44 -1.15 -20.19
C THR A 354 6.19 -1.85 -19.66
N VAL A 355 6.19 -2.19 -18.37
CA VAL A 355 5.00 -2.66 -17.67
C VAL A 355 4.26 -1.43 -17.14
N ILE A 356 3.04 -1.21 -17.63
CA ILE A 356 2.13 -0.14 -17.20
C ILE A 356 0.89 -0.78 -16.60
N ALA A 357 0.54 -0.45 -15.36
CA ALA A 357 -0.75 -0.79 -14.76
C ALA A 357 -1.03 0.04 -13.49
N GLU A 358 -2.00 -0.41 -12.69
CA GLU A 358 -2.37 0.17 -11.41
C GLU A 358 -1.98 -0.70 -10.18
N HIS A 359 -1.51 -1.97 -10.39
CA HIS A 359 -1.46 -3.22 -9.56
C HIS A 359 -0.14 -3.99 -8.99
N LEU A 360 0.89 -3.51 -8.24
CA LEU A 360 2.31 -4.05 -8.09
C LEU A 360 2.56 -5.11 -7.00
N PRO A 361 3.69 -5.82 -7.05
CA PRO A 361 4.30 -6.44 -5.88
C PRO A 361 4.74 -5.41 -4.83
N GLY A 362 4.33 -5.61 -3.59
CA GLY A 362 4.54 -4.69 -2.47
C GLY A 362 3.21 -4.11 -1.97
N ASP A 363 2.34 -3.71 -2.89
CA ASP A 363 1.07 -3.07 -2.56
C ASP A 363 -0.08 -4.07 -2.31
N THR A 364 -1.04 -3.63 -1.51
CA THR A 364 -2.29 -4.31 -1.15
C THR A 364 -3.49 -3.50 -1.68
N ALA A 365 -4.47 -4.17 -2.31
CA ALA A 365 -5.75 -3.54 -2.70
C ALA A 365 -6.84 -4.58 -2.98
N VAL A 366 -8.10 -4.26 -2.70
CA VAL A 366 -9.26 -5.17 -2.84
C VAL A 366 -9.49 -5.65 -4.29
N ASP A 367 -9.31 -4.77 -5.27
CA ASP A 367 -9.43 -5.10 -6.70
C ASP A 367 -8.18 -5.79 -7.28
N TYR A 368 -7.08 -5.79 -6.52
CA TYR A 368 -5.82 -6.42 -6.87
C TYR A 368 -5.69 -7.82 -6.26
N THR A 369 -6.05 -8.85 -7.02
CA THR A 369 -6.13 -10.24 -6.54
C THR A 369 -4.81 -10.83 -6.03
N SER A 370 -3.66 -10.46 -6.62
CA SER A 370 -2.45 -11.28 -6.56
C SER A 370 -1.78 -11.42 -5.17
N PRO A 371 -1.73 -10.41 -4.28
CA PRO A 371 -1.15 -10.56 -2.94
C PRO A 371 -1.97 -11.50 -2.04
N TRP A 372 -3.29 -11.54 -2.25
CA TRP A 372 -4.26 -12.31 -1.45
C TRP A 372 -4.32 -13.80 -1.81
N ALA A 373 -3.63 -14.22 -2.87
CA ALA A 373 -3.55 -15.61 -3.26
C ALA A 373 -2.75 -16.43 -2.22
N GLY A 374 -3.13 -17.70 -2.00
CA GLY A 374 -2.50 -18.58 -1.00
C GLY A 374 -0.96 -18.59 -1.05
N CYS A 375 -0.32 -19.11 -2.09
CA CYS A 375 -0.92 -19.88 -3.20
C CYS A 375 -0.09 -21.12 -3.52
N ASN A 376 -0.66 -22.01 -4.33
CA ASN A 376 -0.05 -23.26 -4.73
C ASN A 376 -0.24 -23.50 -6.23
N PHE A 377 0.37 -24.58 -6.72
CA PHE A 377 -0.16 -25.32 -7.85
C PHE A 377 -1.30 -26.24 -7.37
N SER A 378 -2.40 -26.32 -8.11
CA SER A 378 -3.51 -27.22 -7.82
C SER A 378 -4.07 -27.86 -9.10
N ALA A 379 -4.57 -29.09 -9.04
CA ALA A 379 -5.23 -29.71 -10.19
C ALA A 379 -6.65 -29.16 -10.44
N ILE A 380 -7.04 -28.03 -9.85
CA ILE A 380 -8.37 -27.39 -9.95
C ILE A 380 -8.77 -26.98 -11.39
N SER A 381 -7.84 -26.79 -12.31
CA SER A 381 -8.06 -26.25 -13.67
C SER A 381 -9.07 -27.02 -14.53
N GLY A 382 -9.54 -26.36 -15.61
CA GLY A 382 -10.40 -26.97 -16.63
C GLY A 382 -9.79 -28.24 -17.26
N SER A 383 -10.65 -29.09 -17.80
CA SER A 383 -10.26 -30.33 -18.50
C SER A 383 -10.09 -30.14 -20.02
N ASP A 384 -9.95 -28.90 -20.48
CA ASP A 384 -9.69 -28.53 -21.87
C ASP A 384 -8.19 -28.46 -22.20
N ALA A 385 -7.88 -28.56 -23.49
CA ALA A 385 -6.50 -28.67 -24.00
C ALA A 385 -5.67 -27.36 -23.90
N ASN A 386 -6.25 -26.24 -23.47
CA ASN A 386 -5.49 -25.05 -23.11
C ASN A 386 -5.17 -25.05 -21.62
N ALA A 387 -6.16 -25.25 -20.76
CA ALA A 387 -5.98 -25.31 -19.31
C ALA A 387 -4.93 -26.37 -18.90
N LEU A 388 -5.10 -27.62 -19.33
CA LEU A 388 -4.17 -28.73 -19.00
C LEU A 388 -2.74 -28.48 -19.51
N ARG A 389 -2.61 -27.76 -20.63
CA ARG A 389 -1.32 -27.42 -21.26
C ARG A 389 -0.64 -26.22 -20.60
N TRP A 390 -1.40 -25.22 -20.16
CA TRP A 390 -0.89 -24.09 -19.39
C TRP A 390 -0.43 -24.55 -18.00
N ASP A 391 -1.20 -25.43 -17.36
CA ASP A 391 -0.83 -26.11 -16.12
C ASP A 391 0.47 -26.92 -16.27
N LYS A 392 0.60 -27.76 -17.30
CA LYS A 392 1.83 -28.53 -17.57
C LYS A 392 3.06 -27.64 -17.78
N LEU A 393 2.89 -26.47 -18.41
CA LEU A 393 3.96 -25.48 -18.59
C LEU A 393 4.30 -24.72 -17.29
N GLY A 394 3.29 -24.31 -16.53
CA GLY A 394 3.46 -23.57 -15.28
C GLY A 394 3.99 -24.43 -14.14
N TYR A 395 3.54 -25.68 -14.02
CA TYR A 395 4.14 -26.67 -13.12
C TYR A 395 5.64 -26.84 -13.41
N SER A 396 6.00 -27.05 -14.68
CA SER A 396 7.41 -27.15 -15.09
C SER A 396 8.23 -25.88 -14.78
N HIS A 397 7.62 -24.69 -14.87
CA HIS A 397 8.26 -23.44 -14.47
C HIS A 397 8.46 -23.35 -12.95
N LEU A 398 7.42 -23.62 -12.15
CA LEU A 398 7.46 -23.55 -10.69
C LEU A 398 8.39 -24.62 -10.09
N SER A 399 8.35 -25.86 -10.59
CA SER A 399 9.32 -26.92 -10.22
C SER A 399 10.75 -26.51 -10.55
N LYS A 400 11.00 -25.77 -11.63
CA LYS A 400 12.33 -25.21 -11.90
C LYS A 400 12.72 -24.14 -10.88
N LEU A 401 11.86 -23.17 -10.58
CA LEU A 401 12.14 -22.13 -9.57
C LEU A 401 12.47 -22.74 -8.20
N ALA A 402 11.67 -23.71 -7.76
CA ALA A 402 11.86 -24.47 -6.53
C ALA A 402 13.12 -25.35 -6.51
N SER A 403 13.73 -25.61 -7.68
CA SER A 403 14.99 -26.37 -7.80
C SER A 403 16.22 -25.46 -7.91
N ASP A 404 16.14 -24.41 -8.73
CA ASP A 404 17.27 -23.54 -9.05
C ASP A 404 17.69 -22.69 -7.85
N ARG A 405 16.73 -21.98 -7.23
CA ARG A 405 16.97 -21.00 -6.15
C ARG A 405 15.74 -20.78 -5.25
N PRO A 406 15.25 -21.80 -4.52
CA PRO A 406 14.04 -21.70 -3.70
C PRO A 406 14.02 -20.47 -2.77
N GLU A 407 15.13 -20.20 -2.07
CA GLU A 407 15.30 -19.07 -1.14
C GLU A 407 15.19 -17.68 -1.79
N GLU A 408 15.50 -17.53 -3.09
CA GLU A 408 15.32 -16.27 -3.82
C GLU A 408 13.94 -16.17 -4.47
N THR A 409 13.36 -17.31 -4.87
CA THR A 409 12.10 -17.35 -5.64
C THR A 409 10.87 -17.42 -4.73
N PHE A 410 11.02 -17.79 -3.47
CA PHE A 410 9.94 -18.04 -2.51
C PHE A 410 8.91 -19.07 -2.99
N VAL A 411 9.40 -20.10 -3.68
CA VAL A 411 8.66 -21.29 -4.13
C VAL A 411 9.27 -22.50 -3.44
N ARG A 412 8.48 -23.43 -2.91
CA ARG A 412 8.95 -24.70 -2.35
C ARG A 412 8.12 -25.86 -2.90
N ARG A 413 8.73 -27.05 -2.92
CA ARG A 413 8.00 -28.32 -3.04
C ARG A 413 7.29 -28.63 -1.72
N THR A 414 6.10 -29.21 -1.81
CA THR A 414 5.24 -29.53 -0.66
C THR A 414 4.43 -30.77 -1.00
N GLU A 415 4.23 -31.69 -0.05
CA GLU A 415 3.30 -32.79 -0.27
C GLU A 415 1.86 -32.25 -0.39
N SER A 416 1.11 -32.74 -1.37
CA SER A 416 -0.25 -32.33 -1.67
C SER A 416 -1.21 -33.51 -1.61
N ILE A 417 -2.38 -33.30 -1.00
CA ILE A 417 -3.55 -34.16 -1.14
C ILE A 417 -4.70 -33.33 -1.69
N GLU A 418 -5.28 -33.74 -2.81
CA GLU A 418 -6.44 -33.07 -3.41
C GLU A 418 -7.61 -34.04 -3.53
N LEU A 419 -8.81 -33.57 -3.18
CA LEU A 419 -10.03 -34.35 -2.99
C LEU A 419 -11.17 -33.73 -3.81
N TRP A 420 -11.98 -34.52 -4.52
CA TRP A 420 -13.15 -34.05 -5.26
C TRP A 420 -14.44 -34.74 -4.79
N ASP A 421 -15.49 -33.95 -4.56
CA ASP A 421 -16.86 -34.45 -4.33
C ASP A 421 -17.54 -34.94 -5.64
N GLU A 422 -16.97 -34.62 -6.80
CA GLU A 422 -17.47 -34.97 -8.15
C GLU A 422 -16.43 -35.80 -8.93
N ASP A 423 -16.87 -36.53 -9.96
CA ASP A 423 -16.02 -37.46 -10.73
C ASP A 423 -15.08 -36.71 -11.69
N VAL A 424 -13.77 -36.98 -11.62
CA VAL A 424 -12.78 -36.35 -12.52
C VAL A 424 -12.62 -37.15 -13.82
N PRO A 425 -12.68 -36.51 -15.01
CA PRO A 425 -12.54 -37.22 -16.29
C PRO A 425 -11.21 -37.97 -16.45
N HIS A 426 -11.27 -39.23 -16.92
CA HIS A 426 -10.09 -40.09 -17.09
C HIS A 426 -8.99 -39.50 -17.96
N HIS A 427 -9.31 -38.67 -18.97
CA HIS A 427 -8.28 -38.02 -19.80
C HIS A 427 -7.48 -36.99 -18.99
N LYS A 428 -8.16 -36.17 -18.17
CA LYS A 428 -7.50 -35.25 -17.23
C LYS A 428 -6.64 -36.01 -16.22
N ILE A 429 -7.14 -37.11 -15.63
CA ILE A 429 -6.35 -37.97 -14.73
C ILE A 429 -5.05 -38.45 -15.40
N LYS A 430 -5.13 -38.90 -16.66
CA LYS A 430 -3.95 -39.31 -17.44
C LYS A 430 -3.01 -38.14 -17.73
N GLU A 431 -3.51 -36.99 -18.16
CA GLU A 431 -2.64 -35.85 -18.50
C GLU A 431 -1.91 -35.31 -17.27
N MET A 432 -2.56 -35.27 -16.11
CA MET A 432 -1.95 -34.89 -14.83
C MET A 432 -0.81 -35.84 -14.42
N SER A 433 -0.98 -37.15 -14.60
CA SER A 433 0.06 -38.15 -14.29
C SER A 433 1.27 -38.13 -15.24
N GLU A 434 1.22 -37.34 -16.32
CA GLU A 434 2.37 -37.12 -17.21
C GLU A 434 3.28 -35.96 -16.79
N TYR A 435 2.94 -35.17 -15.75
CA TYR A 435 3.77 -34.03 -15.32
C TYR A 435 3.84 -33.76 -13.81
N LEU A 436 2.88 -34.22 -13.01
CA LEU A 436 2.94 -34.06 -11.56
C LEU A 436 3.97 -35.02 -10.94
N GLU A 437 4.93 -34.48 -10.19
CA GLU A 437 5.91 -35.25 -9.41
C GLU A 437 5.17 -36.08 -8.33
N ASP A 438 5.59 -37.33 -8.11
CA ASP A 438 5.04 -38.26 -7.11
C ASP A 438 3.52 -38.54 -7.19
N PHE A 439 2.93 -38.38 -8.38
CA PHE A 439 1.50 -38.58 -8.63
C PHE A 439 1.00 -39.98 -8.29
N ARG A 440 -0.04 -40.04 -7.45
CA ARG A 440 -0.78 -41.26 -7.08
C ARG A 440 -2.27 -40.97 -6.93
N VAL A 441 -3.13 -41.88 -7.38
CA VAL A 441 -4.57 -41.87 -7.03
C VAL A 441 -4.74 -42.62 -5.71
N LEU A 442 -5.49 -42.06 -4.74
CA LEU A 442 -5.70 -42.75 -3.46
C LEU A 442 -6.76 -43.87 -3.58
N PRO A 443 -6.65 -44.95 -2.80
CA PRO A 443 -7.66 -46.01 -2.73
C PRO A 443 -9.05 -45.49 -2.33
N GLN A 444 -10.09 -46.07 -2.93
CA GLN A 444 -11.48 -45.65 -2.73
C GLN A 444 -11.98 -45.82 -1.28
N ASP A 445 -11.39 -46.77 -0.56
CA ASP A 445 -11.64 -47.12 0.83
C ASP A 445 -10.89 -46.25 1.86
N GLU A 446 -9.90 -45.47 1.41
CA GLU A 446 -9.23 -44.44 2.23
C GLU A 446 -9.95 -43.07 2.17
N LEU A 447 -10.92 -42.87 1.25
CA LEU A 447 -11.47 -41.54 0.97
C LEU A 447 -12.46 -41.04 2.05
N PRO A 448 -12.38 -39.76 2.46
CA PRO A 448 -13.35 -39.15 3.37
C PRO A 448 -14.79 -39.18 2.81
N LYS A 449 -15.78 -39.29 3.70
CA LYS A 449 -17.20 -39.36 3.30
C LYS A 449 -17.61 -38.21 2.37
N GLY A 450 -18.17 -38.58 1.21
CA GLY A 450 -18.62 -37.66 0.16
C GLY A 450 -17.59 -37.36 -0.92
N VAL A 451 -16.31 -37.68 -0.70
CA VAL A 451 -15.27 -37.61 -1.73
C VAL A 451 -15.40 -38.81 -2.67
N LYS A 452 -15.33 -38.56 -3.99
CA LYS A 452 -15.37 -39.59 -5.03
C LYS A 452 -14.01 -39.92 -5.62
N PHE A 453 -13.12 -38.95 -5.68
CA PHE A 453 -11.81 -39.08 -6.29
C PHE A 453 -10.79 -38.27 -5.51
N ALA A 454 -9.55 -38.74 -5.44
CA ALA A 454 -8.47 -38.05 -4.75
C ALA A 454 -7.10 -38.40 -5.34
N ILE A 455 -6.17 -37.44 -5.29
CA ILE A 455 -4.77 -37.64 -5.67
C ILE A 455 -3.82 -37.16 -4.58
N GLY A 456 -2.67 -37.83 -4.49
CA GLY A 456 -1.47 -37.34 -3.82
C GLY A 456 -0.42 -36.98 -4.86
N PHE A 457 0.33 -35.90 -4.66
CA PHE A 457 1.46 -35.51 -5.52
C PHE A 457 2.35 -34.48 -4.80
N THR A 458 3.56 -34.26 -5.28
CA THR A 458 4.41 -33.14 -4.84
C THR A 458 3.95 -31.87 -5.57
N THR A 459 3.32 -30.94 -4.85
CA THR A 459 2.93 -29.62 -5.38
C THR A 459 4.03 -28.56 -5.15
N LEU A 460 3.82 -27.38 -5.71
CA LEU A 460 4.62 -26.18 -5.48
C LEU A 460 3.80 -25.17 -4.68
N THR A 461 4.23 -24.81 -3.47
CA THR A 461 3.68 -23.70 -2.69
C THR A 461 4.50 -22.43 -2.92
N ILE A 462 3.85 -21.27 -2.84
CA ILE A 462 4.40 -19.97 -3.25
C ILE A 462 4.02 -18.89 -2.23
N ASN A 463 5.00 -18.15 -1.76
CA ASN A 463 4.76 -16.91 -1.00
C ASN A 463 4.41 -15.78 -1.99
N ALA A 464 3.12 -15.64 -2.32
CA ALA A 464 2.65 -14.78 -3.40
C ALA A 464 3.22 -13.34 -3.36
N PRO A 465 3.21 -12.60 -2.22
CA PRO A 465 3.83 -11.27 -2.14
C PRO A 465 5.33 -11.26 -2.44
N LEU A 466 6.12 -12.12 -1.77
CA LEU A 466 7.58 -12.12 -1.92
C LEU A 466 8.04 -12.63 -3.30
N HIS A 467 7.36 -13.65 -3.84
CA HIS A 467 7.58 -14.16 -5.19
C HIS A 467 7.37 -13.08 -6.26
N MET A 468 6.27 -12.33 -6.16
CA MET A 468 6.00 -11.22 -7.05
C MET A 468 7.08 -10.12 -6.97
N GLN A 469 7.56 -9.78 -5.76
CA GLN A 469 8.64 -8.80 -5.61
C GLN A 469 9.96 -9.31 -6.20
N PHE A 470 10.26 -10.61 -6.04
CA PHE A 470 11.39 -11.26 -6.71
C PHE A 470 11.26 -11.14 -8.24
N LEU A 471 10.09 -11.39 -8.82
CA LEU A 471 9.87 -11.24 -10.26
C LEU A 471 10.10 -9.80 -10.73
N GLN A 472 9.58 -8.79 -10.02
CA GLN A 472 9.85 -7.39 -10.36
C GLN A 472 11.35 -7.06 -10.31
N ARG A 473 12.04 -7.40 -9.22
CA ARG A 473 13.50 -7.18 -9.09
C ARG A 473 14.26 -7.88 -10.23
N LYS A 474 13.94 -9.15 -10.52
CA LYS A 474 14.49 -9.92 -11.66
C LYS A 474 14.24 -9.23 -13.00
N LEU A 475 13.07 -8.63 -13.22
CA LEU A 475 12.72 -7.93 -14.46
C LEU A 475 13.46 -6.58 -14.59
N GLN A 476 13.52 -5.78 -13.53
CA GLN A 476 14.22 -4.50 -13.51
C GLN A 476 15.74 -4.69 -13.61
N ASP A 477 16.34 -5.39 -12.64
CA ASP A 477 17.79 -5.37 -12.40
C ASP A 477 18.56 -6.20 -13.43
N ARG A 478 18.04 -7.38 -13.80
CA ARG A 478 18.70 -8.33 -14.70
C ARG A 478 18.35 -8.09 -16.18
N TYR A 479 17.14 -7.61 -16.47
CA TYR A 479 16.64 -7.49 -17.84
C TYR A 479 16.37 -6.05 -18.31
N GLY A 480 16.36 -5.07 -17.41
CA GLY A 480 16.17 -3.65 -17.74
C GLY A 480 14.72 -3.25 -18.06
N VAL A 481 13.74 -4.07 -17.66
CA VAL A 481 12.32 -3.80 -17.87
C VAL A 481 11.91 -2.55 -17.10
N GLN A 482 11.21 -1.64 -17.76
CA GLN A 482 10.69 -0.43 -17.13
C GLN A 482 9.33 -0.71 -16.47
N PHE A 483 9.04 -0.05 -15.35
CA PHE A 483 7.76 -0.14 -14.65
C PHE A 483 7.20 1.25 -14.41
N VAL A 484 5.90 1.43 -14.64
CA VAL A 484 5.16 2.70 -14.51
C VAL A 484 3.82 2.39 -13.82
N ARG A 485 3.46 3.08 -12.73
CA ARG A 485 2.03 3.12 -12.33
C ARG A 485 1.35 4.15 -13.21
N GLN A 486 0.23 3.76 -13.80
CA GLN A 486 -0.73 4.66 -14.46
C GLN A 486 -2.07 3.93 -14.56
N LYS A 487 -3.17 4.58 -14.16
CA LYS A 487 -4.51 4.03 -14.45
C LYS A 487 -4.88 4.37 -15.89
N LEU A 488 -4.82 3.39 -16.79
CA LEU A 488 -5.15 3.62 -18.20
C LEU A 488 -6.68 3.81 -18.39
N PRO A 489 -7.14 4.92 -19.00
CA PRO A 489 -8.57 5.17 -19.20
C PRO A 489 -9.18 4.31 -20.32
N SER A 490 -8.35 3.76 -21.21
CA SER A 490 -8.73 2.84 -22.28
C SER A 490 -7.53 1.99 -22.69
N ILE A 491 -7.76 0.86 -23.35
CA ILE A 491 -6.64 0.01 -23.82
C ILE A 491 -5.81 0.68 -24.92
N GLN A 492 -6.40 1.63 -25.67
CA GLN A 492 -5.69 2.46 -26.65
C GLN A 492 -4.62 3.32 -25.99
N ALA A 493 -4.79 3.74 -24.73
CA ALA A 493 -3.82 4.55 -24.00
C ALA A 493 -2.47 3.83 -23.75
N ALA A 494 -2.44 2.50 -23.79
CA ALA A 494 -1.19 1.73 -23.75
C ALA A 494 -0.28 1.93 -25.00
N PHE A 495 -0.83 2.51 -26.08
CA PHE A 495 -0.10 2.92 -27.28
C PHE A 495 0.22 4.43 -27.30
N SER A 496 0.12 5.12 -26.15
CA SER A 496 0.46 6.54 -25.99
C SER A 496 1.86 6.88 -26.52
N ASN A 497 2.84 6.02 -26.27
CA ASN A 497 4.11 6.03 -26.96
C ASN A 497 3.90 5.54 -28.42
N PRO A 498 4.05 6.40 -29.45
CA PRO A 498 3.78 6.01 -30.85
C PRO A 498 4.67 4.86 -31.35
N ALA A 499 5.77 4.64 -30.64
CA ALA A 499 6.79 3.65 -30.92
C ALA A 499 6.45 2.25 -30.34
N THR A 500 5.39 2.14 -29.50
CA THR A 500 4.83 0.85 -29.05
C THR A 500 4.24 0.07 -30.22
N ARG A 501 4.70 -1.17 -30.39
CA ARG A 501 4.31 -2.06 -31.51
C ARG A 501 3.29 -3.12 -31.11
N ILE A 502 3.30 -3.54 -29.84
CA ILE A 502 2.47 -4.61 -29.27
C ILE A 502 2.07 -4.18 -27.85
N VAL A 503 0.82 -4.43 -27.44
CA VAL A 503 0.37 -4.31 -26.06
C VAL A 503 -0.16 -5.66 -25.57
N PHE A 504 0.22 -6.04 -24.35
CA PHE A 504 -0.29 -7.25 -23.69
C PHE A 504 -1.25 -6.85 -22.57
N ASN A 505 -2.55 -6.98 -22.83
CA ASN A 505 -3.62 -6.69 -21.89
C ASN A 505 -3.75 -7.80 -20.83
N CYS A 506 -3.24 -7.51 -19.64
CA CYS A 506 -3.22 -8.43 -18.49
C CYS A 506 -4.08 -7.92 -17.31
N THR A 507 -5.13 -7.12 -17.56
CA THR A 507 -5.79 -6.27 -16.53
C THR A 507 -6.80 -6.97 -15.61
N GLY A 508 -6.85 -8.31 -15.60
CA GLY A 508 -7.70 -9.06 -14.66
C GLY A 508 -9.18 -8.66 -14.69
N ASN A 509 -9.75 -8.28 -13.53
CA ASN A 509 -11.14 -7.85 -13.39
C ASN A 509 -11.46 -6.60 -14.23
N ALA A 510 -10.51 -5.68 -14.38
CA ALA A 510 -10.72 -4.45 -15.13
C ALA A 510 -10.98 -4.68 -16.62
N ALA A 511 -10.70 -5.88 -17.17
CA ALA A 511 -11.11 -6.24 -18.53
C ALA A 511 -12.65 -6.20 -18.73
N ARG A 512 -13.45 -6.29 -17.64
CA ARG A 512 -14.92 -6.12 -17.65
C ARG A 512 -15.35 -4.71 -18.06
N THR A 513 -14.54 -3.68 -17.75
CA THR A 513 -14.96 -2.26 -17.80
C THR A 513 -13.96 -1.31 -18.47
N LEU A 514 -12.74 -1.76 -18.77
CA LEU A 514 -11.73 -0.97 -19.47
C LEU A 514 -12.19 -0.69 -20.90
N ALA A 515 -12.33 0.59 -21.26
CA ALA A 515 -12.80 1.02 -22.57
C ALA A 515 -11.91 0.47 -23.70
N GLY A 516 -12.55 -0.06 -24.75
CA GLY A 516 -11.91 -0.80 -25.83
C GLY A 516 -11.59 -2.26 -25.49
N VAL A 517 -12.08 -2.79 -24.36
CA VAL A 517 -12.00 -4.21 -23.99
C VAL A 517 -13.38 -4.73 -23.61
N GLU A 518 -14.00 -4.13 -22.58
CA GLU A 518 -15.42 -4.29 -22.20
C GLU A 518 -15.94 -5.75 -22.27
N ASP A 519 -15.13 -6.70 -21.79
CA ASP A 519 -15.41 -8.12 -21.93
C ASP A 519 -16.46 -8.57 -20.90
N ALA A 520 -17.73 -8.52 -21.32
CA ALA A 520 -18.89 -8.91 -20.51
C ALA A 520 -18.85 -10.36 -19.98
N LYS A 521 -17.92 -11.21 -20.46
CA LYS A 521 -17.69 -12.55 -19.88
C LYS A 521 -16.84 -12.51 -18.60
N CYS A 522 -16.13 -11.42 -18.32
CA CYS A 522 -15.34 -11.27 -17.11
C CYS A 522 -16.22 -10.91 -15.90
N TYR A 523 -16.01 -11.62 -14.80
CA TYR A 523 -16.71 -11.39 -13.54
C TYR A 523 -15.76 -11.65 -12.35
N PRO A 524 -15.83 -10.83 -11.29
CA PRO A 524 -15.12 -11.13 -10.06
C PRO A 524 -15.70 -12.38 -9.40
N THR A 525 -14.84 -13.18 -8.77
CA THR A 525 -15.26 -14.29 -7.91
C THR A 525 -14.63 -14.09 -6.54
N ARG A 526 -15.37 -13.42 -5.65
CA ARG A 526 -14.96 -13.19 -4.25
C ARG A 526 -14.66 -14.53 -3.58
N GLY A 527 -13.60 -14.55 -2.79
CA GLY A 527 -13.37 -15.60 -1.81
C GLY A 527 -12.64 -15.05 -0.60
N GLN A 528 -13.27 -15.18 0.56
CA GLN A 528 -12.61 -14.97 1.83
C GLN A 528 -11.56 -16.07 2.08
N VAL A 529 -10.43 -15.65 2.64
CA VAL A 529 -9.32 -16.47 3.13
C VAL A 529 -8.89 -15.95 4.50
N LEU A 530 -8.30 -16.83 5.31
CA LEU A 530 -7.67 -16.47 6.57
C LEU A 530 -6.16 -16.64 6.44
N LEU A 531 -5.41 -15.68 7.01
CA LEU A 531 -4.00 -15.86 7.28
C LEU A 531 -3.86 -16.39 8.71
N THR A 532 -3.21 -17.54 8.86
CA THR A 532 -3.14 -18.27 10.12
C THR A 532 -1.71 -18.65 10.43
N ARG A 533 -1.27 -18.48 11.68
CA ARG A 533 0.03 -18.97 12.17
C ARG A 533 -0.16 -20.39 12.70
N ALA A 534 0.37 -21.37 11.97
CA ALA A 534 0.31 -22.79 12.32
C ALA A 534 1.61 -23.51 11.87
N PRO A 535 2.76 -23.29 12.55
CA PRO A 535 4.06 -23.77 12.06
C PRO A 535 4.21 -25.29 11.97
N HIS A 536 3.31 -26.05 12.62
CA HIS A 536 3.22 -27.50 12.56
C HIS A 536 2.58 -28.03 11.26
N VAL A 537 1.89 -27.18 10.49
CA VAL A 537 1.27 -27.55 9.21
C VAL A 537 2.33 -27.50 8.12
N GLN A 538 2.50 -28.62 7.42
CA GLN A 538 3.49 -28.81 6.36
C GLN A 538 2.88 -29.44 5.10
N THR A 539 1.68 -30.02 5.19
CA THR A 539 0.98 -30.63 4.05
C THR A 539 0.01 -29.63 3.40
N ASN A 540 0.05 -29.54 2.07
CA ASN A 540 -0.95 -28.82 1.27
C ASN A 540 -2.18 -29.71 1.08
N ILE A 541 -3.38 -29.24 1.44
CA ILE A 541 -4.61 -30.04 1.29
C ILE A 541 -5.71 -29.22 0.63
N MET A 542 -6.33 -29.77 -0.42
CA MET A 542 -7.46 -29.18 -1.14
C MET A 542 -8.68 -30.13 -1.13
N ARG A 543 -9.88 -29.57 -1.00
CA ARG A 543 -11.15 -30.25 -1.30
C ARG A 543 -12.03 -29.38 -2.18
N HIS A 544 -12.23 -29.86 -3.40
CA HIS A 544 -13.03 -29.26 -4.45
C HIS A 544 -14.47 -29.77 -4.38
N GLY A 545 -15.43 -28.85 -4.36
CA GLY A 545 -16.84 -29.19 -4.29
C GLY A 545 -17.74 -28.20 -5.02
N LYS A 546 -19.02 -28.52 -5.10
CA LYS A 546 -19.94 -27.80 -5.98
C LYS A 546 -20.23 -26.37 -5.50
N GLY A 547 -19.50 -25.41 -6.06
CA GLY A 547 -19.61 -23.99 -5.71
C GLY A 547 -18.85 -23.57 -4.44
N TYR A 548 -18.01 -24.46 -3.89
CA TYR A 548 -17.19 -24.17 -2.71
C TYR A 548 -15.82 -24.84 -2.82
N GLU A 549 -14.84 -24.26 -2.15
CA GLU A 549 -13.47 -24.76 -2.07
C GLU A 549 -13.07 -24.82 -0.60
N THR A 550 -12.38 -25.87 -0.18
CA THR A 550 -11.75 -25.92 1.15
C THR A 550 -10.27 -26.20 0.97
N TYR A 551 -9.40 -25.39 1.56
CA TYR A 551 -7.97 -25.55 1.39
C TYR A 551 -7.15 -25.09 2.58
N VAL A 552 -6.01 -25.76 2.74
CA VAL A 552 -4.96 -25.51 3.73
C VAL A 552 -3.66 -25.45 2.95
N ILE A 553 -3.11 -24.25 2.79
CA ILE A 553 -1.91 -24.00 1.97
C ILE A 553 -0.81 -23.44 2.88
N PRO A 554 0.17 -24.25 3.31
CA PRO A 554 1.32 -23.73 4.05
C PRO A 554 2.10 -22.77 3.16
N ARG A 555 2.40 -21.56 3.64
CA ARG A 555 3.06 -20.52 2.87
C ARG A 555 4.57 -20.53 3.17
N PRO A 556 5.45 -20.81 2.18
CA PRO A 556 6.88 -20.85 2.43
C PRO A 556 7.41 -19.48 2.87
N ASP A 557 8.54 -19.47 3.58
CA ASP A 557 9.27 -18.25 3.94
C ASP A 557 8.45 -17.20 4.71
N SER A 558 7.46 -17.65 5.51
CA SER A 558 6.53 -16.76 6.21
C SER A 558 6.28 -17.12 7.68
N ASN A 559 7.35 -17.53 8.37
CA ASN A 559 7.35 -17.80 9.83
C ASN A 559 6.24 -18.77 10.30
N GLY A 560 6.00 -19.84 9.53
CA GLY A 560 4.97 -20.83 9.83
C GLY A 560 3.52 -20.38 9.56
N ASN A 561 3.33 -19.35 8.74
CA ASN A 561 1.99 -18.96 8.29
C ASN A 561 1.43 -19.92 7.22
N VAL A 562 0.12 -20.06 7.24
CA VAL A 562 -0.72 -20.92 6.42
C VAL A 562 -1.89 -20.08 5.93
N VAL A 563 -2.32 -20.29 4.69
CA VAL A 563 -3.56 -19.69 4.17
C VAL A 563 -4.68 -20.72 4.22
N LEU A 564 -5.72 -20.42 4.98
CA LEU A 564 -6.93 -21.22 5.10
C LEU A 564 -8.01 -20.63 4.20
N GLY A 565 -8.82 -21.48 3.56
CA GLY A 565 -9.96 -21.01 2.79
C GLY A 565 -10.92 -22.12 2.39
N GLY A 566 -11.94 -21.82 1.59
CA GLY A 566 -12.35 -20.47 1.20
C GLY A 566 -13.76 -20.45 0.62
N PHE A 567 -14.07 -19.42 -0.18
CA PHE A 567 -15.33 -19.28 -0.92
C PHE A 567 -15.09 -18.94 -2.40
N MET A 568 -16.09 -19.23 -3.24
CA MET A 568 -16.07 -19.06 -4.70
C MET A 568 -17.35 -18.35 -5.20
N GLN A 569 -17.60 -17.14 -4.70
CA GLN A 569 -18.84 -16.39 -4.97
C GLN A 569 -18.76 -15.66 -6.32
N LYS A 570 -19.28 -16.28 -7.38
CA LYS A 570 -19.40 -15.68 -8.72
C LYS A 570 -20.22 -14.37 -8.67
N GLY A 571 -19.65 -13.31 -9.22
CA GLY A 571 -20.34 -12.04 -9.48
C GLY A 571 -20.34 -11.05 -8.32
N VAL A 572 -19.72 -11.38 -7.18
CA VAL A 572 -19.59 -10.47 -6.04
C VAL A 572 -18.31 -9.64 -6.19
N ASP A 573 -18.46 -8.31 -6.25
CA ASP A 573 -17.38 -7.31 -6.29
C ASP A 573 -17.08 -6.62 -4.92
N ASP A 574 -17.64 -7.13 -3.83
CA ASP A 574 -17.39 -6.65 -2.46
C ASP A 574 -16.07 -7.21 -1.88
N GLY A 575 -15.27 -6.34 -1.26
CA GLY A 575 -14.04 -6.70 -0.53
C GLY A 575 -14.24 -7.00 0.96
N SER A 576 -15.44 -6.76 1.50
CA SER A 576 -15.77 -6.99 2.91
C SER A 576 -15.56 -8.44 3.33
N THR A 577 -15.20 -8.64 4.61
CA THR A 577 -15.12 -9.97 5.25
C THR A 577 -16.24 -10.20 6.24
N TYR A 578 -16.73 -11.43 6.36
CA TYR A 578 -17.83 -11.78 7.28
C TYR A 578 -17.41 -12.86 8.28
N SER A 579 -17.87 -12.75 9.54
CA SER A 579 -17.50 -13.67 10.63
C SER A 579 -17.96 -15.11 10.37
N TYR A 580 -19.18 -15.30 9.88
CA TYR A 580 -19.73 -16.63 9.57
C TYR A 580 -18.91 -17.37 8.47
N GLU A 581 -18.23 -16.63 7.59
CA GLU A 581 -17.30 -17.21 6.62
C GLU A 581 -15.97 -17.60 7.28
N THR A 582 -15.45 -16.79 8.21
CA THR A 582 -14.28 -17.12 9.03
C THR A 582 -14.54 -18.40 9.84
N GLU A 583 -15.66 -18.45 10.55
CA GLU A 583 -16.12 -19.62 11.32
C GLU A 583 -16.26 -20.86 10.42
N SER A 584 -16.85 -20.70 9.23
CA SER A 584 -16.98 -21.78 8.25
C SER A 584 -15.65 -22.25 7.67
N ILE A 585 -14.68 -21.36 7.45
CA ILE A 585 -13.33 -21.72 6.99
C ILE A 585 -12.60 -22.49 8.10
N VAL A 586 -12.60 -21.97 9.32
CA VAL A 586 -12.00 -22.63 10.51
C VAL A 586 -12.56 -24.04 10.71
N ASP A 587 -13.89 -24.19 10.73
CA ASP A 587 -14.56 -25.48 10.92
C ASP A 587 -14.19 -26.49 9.81
N ARG A 588 -14.26 -26.06 8.55
CA ARG A 588 -13.98 -26.95 7.40
C ARG A 588 -12.51 -27.32 7.29
N THR A 589 -11.59 -26.38 7.50
CA THR A 589 -10.14 -26.64 7.38
C THR A 589 -9.60 -27.47 8.53
N THR A 590 -10.08 -27.27 9.76
CA THR A 590 -9.74 -28.12 10.93
C THR A 590 -10.22 -29.56 10.74
N LYS A 591 -11.37 -29.76 10.08
CA LYS A 591 -11.87 -31.10 9.72
C LYS A 591 -11.18 -31.72 8.50
N LEU A 592 -10.49 -30.92 7.70
CA LEU A 592 -9.84 -31.35 6.47
C LEU A 592 -8.35 -31.69 6.66
N SER A 593 -7.63 -30.89 7.46
CA SER A 593 -6.22 -31.13 7.78
C SER A 593 -6.06 -31.77 9.16
N PRO A 594 -5.55 -33.01 9.24
CA PRO A 594 -5.18 -33.62 10.52
C PRO A 594 -4.14 -32.82 11.28
N GLU A 595 -3.27 -32.06 10.59
CA GLU A 595 -2.22 -31.24 11.22
C GLU A 595 -2.84 -30.08 12.01
N LEU A 596 -3.75 -29.30 11.39
CA LEU A 596 -4.52 -28.24 12.08
C LEU A 596 -5.38 -28.77 13.22
N GLY A 597 -5.91 -29.98 13.10
CA GLY A 597 -6.74 -30.60 14.13
C GLY A 597 -5.97 -31.13 15.36
N GLN A 598 -4.63 -31.13 15.33
CA GLN A 598 -3.78 -31.73 16.37
C GLN A 598 -3.05 -30.72 17.27
N SER A 599 -3.09 -29.43 16.98
CA SER A 599 -2.36 -28.41 17.73
C SER A 599 -3.00 -27.03 17.62
N GLU A 600 -2.74 -26.17 18.61
CA GLU A 600 -3.25 -24.80 18.60
C GLU A 600 -2.62 -23.97 17.46
N TYR A 601 -3.43 -23.09 16.89
CA TYR A 601 -3.06 -22.15 15.84
C TYR A 601 -3.78 -20.82 16.02
N GLU A 602 -3.26 -19.77 15.41
CA GLU A 602 -3.70 -18.39 15.60
C GLU A 602 -4.19 -17.80 14.27
N VAL A 603 -5.43 -17.32 14.20
CA VAL A 603 -5.93 -16.58 13.03
C VAL A 603 -5.44 -15.13 13.14
N LEU A 604 -4.47 -14.77 12.29
CA LEU A 604 -3.84 -13.45 12.25
C LEU A 604 -4.73 -12.41 11.57
N ALA A 605 -5.42 -12.80 10.48
CA ALA A 605 -6.22 -11.89 9.67
C ALA A 605 -7.24 -12.64 8.80
N SER A 606 -8.24 -11.92 8.30
CA SER A 606 -9.19 -12.34 7.28
C SER A 606 -9.18 -11.33 6.12
N PHE A 607 -9.22 -11.81 4.88
CA PHE A 607 -9.24 -10.97 3.67
C PHE A 607 -10.15 -11.59 2.61
N ALA A 608 -10.81 -10.77 1.78
CA ALA A 608 -11.59 -11.27 0.64
C ALA A 608 -11.01 -10.79 -0.71
N GLY A 609 -10.47 -11.73 -1.49
CA GLY A 609 -9.90 -11.44 -2.81
C GLY A 609 -10.89 -11.70 -3.94
N MET A 610 -11.02 -10.76 -4.88
CA MET A 610 -11.80 -10.96 -6.12
C MET A 610 -10.97 -11.67 -7.19
N ARG A 611 -11.21 -12.96 -7.40
CA ARG A 611 -10.56 -13.72 -8.50
C ARG A 611 -11.05 -13.23 -9.87
N PRO A 612 -10.16 -12.94 -10.84
CA PRO A 612 -10.53 -12.42 -12.16
C PRO A 612 -11.01 -13.54 -13.06
N SER A 613 -12.23 -14.03 -12.82
CA SER A 613 -12.83 -15.14 -13.55
C SER A 613 -13.44 -14.69 -14.88
N ARG A 614 -13.67 -15.66 -15.77
CA ARG A 614 -14.27 -15.42 -17.09
C ARG A 614 -15.08 -16.60 -17.60
N GLU A 615 -16.22 -16.34 -18.22
CA GLU A 615 -17.04 -17.38 -18.85
C GLU A 615 -16.33 -17.98 -20.07
N GLY A 616 -16.17 -19.31 -20.08
CA GLY A 616 -15.34 -20.01 -21.05
C GLY A 616 -13.83 -19.97 -20.75
N GLY A 617 -13.42 -19.49 -19.57
CA GLY A 617 -12.02 -19.45 -19.14
C GLY A 617 -11.22 -18.26 -19.69
N ALA A 618 -9.92 -18.31 -19.47
CA ALA A 618 -8.99 -17.23 -19.75
C ALA A 618 -8.95 -16.85 -21.24
N ARG A 619 -8.91 -15.54 -21.52
CA ARG A 619 -8.74 -14.97 -22.86
C ARG A 619 -7.24 -14.84 -23.14
N VAL A 620 -6.70 -15.75 -23.95
CA VAL A 620 -5.31 -15.73 -24.44
C VAL A 620 -5.34 -15.70 -25.96
N GLU A 621 -5.38 -14.50 -26.55
CA GLU A 621 -5.58 -14.33 -28.00
C GLU A 621 -4.96 -13.03 -28.54
N ARG A 622 -4.71 -13.02 -29.85
CA ARG A 622 -4.23 -11.87 -30.62
C ARG A 622 -5.41 -11.15 -31.27
N ASP A 623 -5.44 -9.83 -31.14
CA ASP A 623 -6.50 -8.94 -31.61
C ASP A 623 -5.88 -7.66 -32.22
N GLU A 624 -6.70 -6.80 -32.83
CA GLU A 624 -6.25 -5.51 -33.41
C GLU A 624 -7.13 -4.36 -32.92
N VAL A 625 -6.51 -3.36 -32.29
CA VAL A 625 -7.22 -2.15 -31.83
C VAL A 625 -6.85 -0.94 -32.69
N ALA A 626 -7.84 -0.08 -32.98
CA ALA A 626 -7.63 1.17 -33.69
C ALA A 626 -7.08 2.26 -32.75
N VAL A 627 -5.93 2.84 -33.11
CA VAL A 627 -5.27 3.95 -32.40
C VAL A 627 -4.89 5.01 -33.43
N ALA A 628 -5.41 6.23 -33.29
CA ALA A 628 -5.17 7.35 -34.23
C ALA A 628 -5.38 6.96 -35.72
N GLY A 629 -6.41 6.15 -36.01
CA GLY A 629 -6.72 5.66 -37.35
C GLY A 629 -5.84 4.51 -37.86
N GLN A 630 -4.84 4.06 -37.10
CA GLN A 630 -3.99 2.92 -37.43
C GLN A 630 -4.42 1.68 -36.63
N LYS A 631 -4.36 0.50 -37.25
CA LYS A 631 -4.44 -0.77 -36.52
C LYS A 631 -3.15 -0.98 -35.71
N ARG A 632 -3.28 -1.37 -34.45
CA ARG A 632 -2.19 -1.69 -33.53
C ARG A 632 -2.44 -3.05 -32.87
N LEU A 633 -1.35 -3.77 -32.63
CA LEU A 633 -1.39 -5.18 -32.23
C LEU A 633 -1.66 -5.34 -30.74
N LEU A 634 -2.80 -5.94 -30.40
CA LEU A 634 -3.22 -6.22 -29.04
C LEU A 634 -3.14 -7.72 -28.77
N VAL A 635 -2.73 -8.10 -27.57
CA VAL A 635 -2.75 -9.48 -27.10
C VAL A 635 -3.46 -9.50 -25.75
N HIS A 636 -4.56 -10.22 -25.65
CA HIS A 636 -5.26 -10.42 -24.38
C HIS A 636 -4.62 -11.59 -23.62
N ASN A 637 -4.46 -11.42 -22.31
CA ASN A 637 -4.00 -12.47 -21.38
C ASN A 637 -4.62 -12.23 -19.98
N TYR A 638 -5.92 -12.51 -19.84
CA TYR A 638 -6.66 -12.30 -18.57
C TYR A 638 -7.76 -13.37 -18.37
N GLY A 639 -8.45 -13.36 -17.23
CA GLY A 639 -9.59 -14.24 -16.98
C GLY A 639 -9.25 -15.60 -16.34
N ALA A 640 -8.08 -15.72 -15.71
CA ALA A 640 -7.57 -16.96 -15.10
C ALA A 640 -8.35 -17.42 -13.84
N GLY A 641 -9.24 -16.60 -13.28
CA GLY A 641 -9.95 -16.94 -12.04
C GLY A 641 -8.98 -17.24 -10.90
N GLY A 642 -9.03 -18.46 -10.35
CA GLY A 642 -8.14 -18.91 -9.28
C GLY A 642 -6.73 -19.31 -9.71
N THR A 643 -6.50 -19.62 -10.99
CA THR A 643 -5.28 -20.33 -11.43
C THR A 643 -4.14 -19.40 -11.88
N GLY A 644 -4.22 -18.10 -11.59
CA GLY A 644 -3.30 -17.08 -12.12
C GLY A 644 -1.81 -17.34 -11.86
N PHE A 645 -1.43 -17.89 -10.71
CA PHE A 645 -0.03 -18.24 -10.40
C PHE A 645 0.42 -19.58 -11.01
N GLN A 646 -0.48 -20.56 -11.15
CA GLN A 646 -0.13 -21.88 -11.66
C GLN A 646 -0.15 -21.98 -13.19
N ALA A 647 -1.01 -21.19 -13.85
CA ALA A 647 -1.19 -21.20 -15.30
C ALA A 647 -0.63 -19.95 -15.99
N GLY A 648 -0.35 -18.86 -15.25
CA GLY A 648 0.08 -17.56 -15.77
C GLY A 648 1.28 -17.65 -16.73
N TYR A 649 2.33 -18.37 -16.34
CA TYR A 649 3.50 -18.60 -17.21
C TYR A 649 3.15 -19.36 -18.49
N GLY A 650 2.29 -20.39 -18.40
CA GLY A 650 1.82 -21.15 -19.57
C GLY A 650 0.99 -20.29 -20.53
N MET A 651 0.10 -19.46 -19.99
CA MET A 651 -0.69 -18.48 -20.73
C MET A 651 0.21 -17.42 -21.39
N ALA A 652 1.22 -16.92 -20.67
CA ALA A 652 2.21 -15.97 -21.17
C ALA A 652 3.06 -16.53 -22.33
N VAL A 653 3.45 -17.82 -22.27
CA VAL A 653 4.16 -18.50 -23.37
C VAL A 653 3.35 -18.46 -24.67
N ASP A 654 2.04 -18.68 -24.61
CA ASP A 654 1.15 -18.60 -25.77
C ASP A 654 0.88 -17.16 -26.21
N ALA A 655 0.61 -16.24 -25.27
CA ALA A 655 0.40 -14.82 -25.57
C ALA A 655 1.59 -14.27 -26.38
N VAL A 656 2.82 -14.53 -25.93
CA VAL A 656 4.05 -14.12 -26.63
C VAL A 656 4.24 -14.87 -27.95
N LYS A 657 3.90 -16.17 -28.01
CA LYS A 657 3.97 -16.97 -29.25
C LYS A 657 2.99 -16.48 -30.32
N SER A 658 1.84 -15.92 -29.94
CA SER A 658 0.83 -15.42 -30.88
C SER A 658 1.31 -14.25 -31.76
N VAL A 659 2.38 -13.57 -31.34
CA VAL A 659 2.99 -12.40 -32.00
C VAL A 659 4.48 -12.60 -32.34
N GLU A 660 4.91 -13.86 -32.40
CA GLU A 660 6.29 -14.27 -32.71
C GLU A 660 6.76 -13.82 -34.12
N ASP A 661 5.83 -13.60 -35.05
CA ASP A 661 6.07 -12.94 -36.35
C ASP A 661 6.59 -11.50 -36.17
N VAL A 662 5.87 -10.67 -35.41
CA VAL A 662 6.23 -9.26 -35.21
C VAL A 662 7.45 -9.13 -34.29
N LEU A 663 7.59 -10.00 -33.28
CA LEU A 663 8.77 -10.02 -32.42
C LEU A 663 10.06 -10.28 -33.22
N ARG A 664 10.03 -11.12 -34.26
CA ARG A 664 11.19 -11.37 -35.14
C ARG A 664 11.63 -10.13 -35.92
N GLU A 665 10.69 -9.28 -36.35
CA GLU A 665 11.03 -7.99 -36.97
C GLU A 665 11.76 -7.08 -35.98
N LEU A 666 11.28 -7.02 -34.72
CA LEU A 666 11.81 -6.15 -33.69
C LEU A 666 13.22 -6.53 -33.24
N ARG A 667 13.61 -7.81 -33.36
CA ARG A 667 14.97 -8.31 -33.08
C ARG A 667 16.06 -7.71 -33.95
N GLY A 668 15.72 -7.08 -35.09
CA GLY A 668 16.66 -6.38 -35.96
C GLY A 668 16.80 -4.88 -35.68
N ALA A 669 16.01 -4.30 -34.77
CA ALA A 669 16.00 -2.87 -34.51
C ALA A 669 16.96 -2.49 -33.37
N SER A 670 17.72 -1.39 -33.54
CA SER A 670 18.56 -0.84 -32.47
C SER A 670 17.77 -0.49 -31.21
N PRO A 671 18.34 -0.64 -30.00
CA PRO A 671 17.70 -0.20 -28.76
C PRO A 671 17.39 1.29 -28.81
N ARG A 672 16.23 1.69 -28.30
CA ARG A 672 15.76 3.08 -28.35
C ARG A 672 16.43 3.97 -27.30
N PRO A 673 16.38 5.30 -27.51
CA PRO A 673 16.51 6.27 -26.41
C PRO A 673 15.52 5.96 -25.28
N ARG A 674 15.83 6.44 -24.07
CA ARG A 674 14.89 6.41 -22.95
C ARG A 674 13.66 7.28 -23.26
N LEU A 675 12.54 6.94 -22.63
CA LEU A 675 11.39 7.83 -22.46
C LEU A 675 11.78 9.01 -21.56
#